data_AF-A0A7J9VLN5-F1
#
_entry.id   AF-A0A7J9VLN5-F1
#
_cell.length_a   1.000
_cell.length_b   1.000
_cell.length_c   1.000
_cell.angle_alpha   90.00
_cell.angle_beta   90.00
_cell.angle_gamma   90.00
#
_symmetry.space_group_name_H-M   'P 1'
#
loop_
_entity.id
_entity.type
_entity.pdbx_description
1 polymer ?
#
loop_
_entity_poly.entity_id
_entity_poly.type
_entity_poly.pdbx_seq_one_letter_code
_entity_poly.pdbx_strand_id
1 'polypeptide(L)'
;MAGDDGRPRQHRGAARHRFLRSARRHPGQRAGGLHRSGGPLLRLPGRRAVLAHARFRAGGQEHRGFPRYVGDELPRRGRALHPDPRVPALPPRAGLVSERQDRDHAGVLPVRGQGRRALLPDQHRRGPRAAVGVPRPGEQGAHGAVRRPSRHVQIPRHAHGHRLGAVHVRQQAASALRLGCTAGERRRSRVTEATASGPRSLQLTVFPAGDAAGLLPLYVEGPARPERVLDRRRCLVPAGETASFATYYNAFPAGWWQHSTSITDLELRVSLSAGATVDVFRSDPAGAVFPVASVLAEEPGEVVVPLVLKGFDDGGWLWFELRAGSADVELWSAAWVTPGPDAGAGVWSHTAALGITTFDRTDSCVALLGQIADDQGLRECLDRVYVVDQGGDRLRDHPGLEDVGARLGERLALIEQPNLGGSGGFARSQLEFLDSGSADFLVLLDDDVILEPEAVRRAVVFAAYCDEPTIVGGHMLSSQWPTRLHAMAERVDPRRFWWGPVDDRHRNHDLAERGLRQTPWLHRRVDADYNGWWMCLIPRLVLERVGLALPVFLKWDDAEFGLRARRAGHRTVTLPGAAVWHAAWDDKDDSIGWQAYFHERNRVVAALLHSPHRHGGDLVRDLFLHHVKHLVAMRYSTAALRQRALADVLEGPERLHDVLDTGLSRVRRLRSSYPDADVHPHAGDFPPVRSATGRAARSARGGMWGNAARGVFRQFLPPSREAGARPQVLLRHGEAHWSRLLHYDSAVVELADGAGFAWHRRDRREFARMVRRSATLSARLVREWPRLAERYRAEQAELVSPEGWRQTFERVRRSHGHE
;
A
#
# COMPACT_ATOMS: atom_id res chain seq x y z
N MET A 1 -39.87 23.59 -35.53
CA MET A 1 -40.04 24.88 -36.24
C MET A 1 -38.72 25.62 -36.07
N ALA A 2 -37.87 25.66 -37.09
CA ALA A 2 -37.89 26.62 -38.21
C ALA A 2 -37.47 28.03 -37.71
N GLY A 3 -36.38 28.65 -38.18
CA GLY A 3 -35.42 28.16 -39.18
C GLY A 3 -34.08 28.90 -39.17
N ASP A 4 -33.25 28.48 -40.12
CA ASP A 4 -32.02 29.09 -40.63
C ASP A 4 -32.06 30.62 -40.82
N ASP A 5 -30.89 31.27 -40.70
CA ASP A 5 -30.24 31.88 -41.88
C ASP A 5 -28.82 32.46 -41.61
N GLY A 6 -27.86 32.12 -42.50
CA GLY A 6 -27.47 33.16 -43.47
C GLY A 6 -26.18 34.00 -43.37
N ARG A 7 -25.11 33.60 -42.66
CA ARG A 7 -23.67 33.89 -43.03
C ARG A 7 -23.19 35.38 -43.26
N PRO A 8 -21.87 35.66 -43.44
CA PRO A 8 -21.25 36.93 -43.03
C PRO A 8 -20.88 37.92 -44.17
N ARG A 9 -20.47 39.15 -43.78
CA ARG A 9 -19.83 40.14 -44.68
C ARG A 9 -18.33 40.31 -44.40
N GLN A 10 -17.55 40.45 -45.49
CA GLN A 10 -16.11 40.66 -45.50
C GLN A 10 -15.70 42.13 -45.70
N HIS A 11 -14.48 42.45 -45.25
CA HIS A 11 -13.51 43.43 -45.79
C HIS A 11 -13.92 44.81 -46.35
N ARG A 12 -13.35 45.86 -45.74
CA ARG A 12 -12.61 47.03 -46.31
C ARG A 12 -12.15 47.89 -45.11
N GLY A 13 -11.04 48.64 -45.10
CA GLY A 13 -9.94 48.87 -46.03
C GLY A 13 -8.76 49.54 -45.28
N ALA A 14 -7.65 49.88 -45.95
CA ALA A 14 -6.39 50.31 -45.29
C ALA A 14 -5.88 51.70 -45.72
N ALA A 15 -5.23 52.44 -44.80
CA ALA A 15 -4.17 53.44 -45.02
C ALA A 15 -3.65 53.90 -43.63
N ARG A 16 -2.37 53.73 -43.23
CA ARG A 16 -1.14 54.45 -43.63
C ARG A 16 -1.12 55.95 -43.31
N HIS A 17 -0.25 56.36 -42.37
CA HIS A 17 0.69 57.49 -42.57
C HIS A 17 1.95 57.33 -41.67
N ARG A 18 3.09 57.88 -42.14
CA ARG A 18 4.44 57.75 -41.56
C ARG A 18 5.28 58.94 -42.08
N PHE A 19 6.14 59.58 -41.26
CA PHE A 19 7.25 60.54 -41.56
C PHE A 19 7.45 61.48 -40.33
N LEU A 20 8.62 62.01 -39.86
CA LEU A 20 10.09 62.02 -40.16
C LEU A 20 10.87 61.87 -38.80
N ARG A 21 12.13 61.42 -38.62
CA ARG A 21 13.51 61.90 -39.02
C ARG A 21 13.81 63.38 -38.61
N SER A 22 15.01 63.83 -38.15
CA SER A 22 16.32 63.25 -37.73
C SER A 22 17.25 64.39 -37.17
N ALA A 23 18.22 64.18 -36.26
CA ALA A 23 19.72 64.22 -36.47
C ALA A 23 20.43 64.49 -35.09
N ARG A 24 21.49 63.79 -34.61
CA ARG A 24 22.96 63.72 -34.93
C ARG A 24 23.84 64.95 -34.58
N ARG A 25 24.82 64.80 -33.64
CA ARG A 25 26.31 64.80 -33.87
C ARG A 25 27.18 64.63 -32.58
N HIS A 26 28.45 64.25 -32.78
CA HIS A 26 29.56 64.03 -31.81
C HIS A 26 30.64 65.14 -31.90
N PRO A 27 31.52 65.36 -30.89
CA PRO A 27 32.81 64.64 -30.64
C PRO A 27 33.05 64.27 -29.14
N GLY A 28 34.20 63.78 -28.64
CA GLY A 28 35.32 63.07 -29.30
C GLY A 28 36.71 63.07 -28.57
N GLN A 29 37.31 61.87 -28.39
CA GLN A 29 38.76 61.52 -28.43
C GLN A 29 39.68 61.53 -27.15
N ARG A 30 40.69 60.62 -27.17
CA ARG A 30 41.90 60.41 -26.31
C ARG A 30 41.77 59.70 -24.94
N ALA A 31 42.84 59.21 -24.30
CA ALA A 31 43.83 58.16 -24.67
C ALA A 31 44.91 57.97 -23.58
N GLY A 32 45.15 56.73 -23.12
CA GLY A 32 46.39 56.27 -22.43
C GLY A 32 46.70 56.77 -21.01
N GLY A 33 47.55 56.02 -20.26
CA GLY A 33 48.22 56.52 -19.04
C GLY A 33 48.27 55.58 -17.83
N LEU A 34 49.45 55.05 -17.51
CA LEU A 34 49.76 54.26 -16.30
C LEU A 34 50.00 55.17 -15.07
N HIS A 35 49.62 54.75 -13.85
CA HIS A 35 50.55 54.32 -12.77
C HIS A 35 49.87 54.12 -11.39
N ARG A 36 50.52 53.35 -10.51
CA ARG A 36 50.10 53.03 -9.12
C ARG A 36 50.64 54.04 -8.10
N SER A 37 49.96 54.20 -6.95
CA SER A 37 50.62 54.22 -5.62
C SER A 37 49.60 54.14 -4.45
N GLY A 38 49.99 53.52 -3.33
CA GLY A 38 49.44 53.79 -1.98
C GLY A 38 48.25 52.98 -1.45
N GLY A 39 48.49 52.09 -0.47
CA GLY A 39 47.58 51.89 0.69
C GLY A 39 48.13 52.66 1.91
N PRO A 40 47.72 52.39 3.18
CA PRO A 40 46.79 51.34 3.65
C PRO A 40 45.82 51.74 4.82
N LEU A 41 45.09 50.75 5.36
CA LEU A 41 44.61 50.59 6.77
C LEU A 41 43.47 51.46 7.41
N LEU A 42 42.63 50.73 8.16
CA LEU A 42 42.07 50.98 9.53
C LEU A 42 40.73 51.72 9.83
N ARG A 43 39.86 50.91 10.48
CA ARG A 43 39.09 51.13 11.74
C ARG A 43 37.61 51.62 11.73
N LEU A 44 36.88 50.98 12.65
CA LEU A 44 35.49 51.18 13.09
C LEU A 44 35.33 52.43 13.98
N PRO A 45 34.07 52.86 14.19
CA PRO A 45 33.61 53.23 15.53
C PRO A 45 32.29 52.54 15.94
N GLY A 46 32.01 52.54 17.24
CA GLY A 46 30.70 52.16 17.81
C GLY A 46 30.48 52.81 19.18
N ARG A 47 29.24 52.76 19.71
CA ARG A 47 28.76 53.08 21.07
C ARG A 47 27.33 52.47 21.17
N ARG A 48 26.96 51.63 22.15
CA ARG A 48 26.64 51.88 23.58
C ARG A 48 25.56 52.94 23.81
N ALA A 49 24.62 52.85 24.77
CA ALA A 49 23.97 51.76 25.55
C ALA A 49 23.05 52.43 26.61
N VAL A 50 21.87 51.89 26.94
CA VAL A 50 21.13 52.24 28.18
C VAL A 50 20.39 51.00 28.72
N LEU A 51 20.37 50.86 30.05
CA LEU A 51 19.68 49.84 30.85
C LEU A 51 18.69 50.55 31.79
N ALA A 52 17.54 49.95 32.09
CA ALA A 52 16.68 50.36 33.20
C ALA A 52 15.98 49.16 33.82
N HIS A 53 15.90 49.14 35.16
CA HIS A 53 15.31 48.07 35.96
C HIS A 53 14.22 48.69 36.86
N ALA A 54 13.07 48.01 37.01
CA ALA A 54 12.14 48.25 38.12
C ALA A 54 11.41 46.94 38.50
N ARG A 55 11.11 46.77 39.79
CA ARG A 55 10.29 45.69 40.35
C ARG A 55 9.03 46.32 40.95
N PHE A 56 7.87 45.63 40.94
CA PHE A 56 7.17 45.17 42.16
C PHE A 56 5.81 44.46 41.92
N ARG A 57 5.54 43.46 42.79
CA ARG A 57 4.23 42.91 43.28
C ARG A 57 3.15 42.32 42.34
N ALA A 58 3.12 40.97 42.34
CA ALA A 58 2.05 40.09 42.83
C ALA A 58 0.55 40.29 42.45
N GLY A 59 -0.07 39.20 41.94
CA GLY A 59 -1.52 38.93 42.02
C GLY A 59 -2.08 38.11 40.85
N GLY A 60 -2.93 37.11 41.13
CA GLY A 60 -3.99 36.67 40.19
C GLY A 60 -3.69 35.57 39.16
N GLN A 61 -4.06 34.35 39.55
CA GLN A 61 -4.61 33.19 38.82
C GLN A 61 -5.00 33.22 37.30
N GLU A 62 -5.00 31.99 36.73
CA GLU A 62 -5.78 31.43 35.60
C GLU A 62 -5.29 31.41 34.13
N HIS A 63 -5.04 30.16 33.68
CA HIS A 63 -5.47 29.51 32.42
C HIS A 63 -5.54 30.26 31.08
N ARG A 64 -4.60 29.92 30.17
CA ARG A 64 -4.80 29.24 28.84
C ARG A 64 -3.64 29.55 27.89
N GLY A 65 -3.07 28.54 27.22
CA GLY A 65 -2.11 28.78 26.12
C GLY A 65 -1.20 27.61 25.72
N PHE A 66 -1.68 26.80 24.77
CA PHE A 66 -0.93 26.01 23.76
C PHE A 66 0.38 25.27 24.12
N PRO A 67 0.45 23.93 23.94
CA PRO A 67 1.72 23.21 23.89
C PRO A 67 2.55 23.64 22.66
N ARG A 68 3.80 24.03 22.89
CA ARG A 68 4.77 24.31 21.81
C ARG A 68 5.37 23.01 21.27
N TYR A 69 5.34 22.84 19.96
CA TYR A 69 6.25 21.92 19.26
C TYR A 69 7.70 22.40 19.41
N VAL A 70 8.60 21.49 19.77
CA VAL A 70 10.07 21.65 19.70
C VAL A 70 10.63 20.32 19.19
N GLY A 71 11.41 20.34 18.10
CA GLY A 71 11.99 19.11 17.54
C GLY A 71 12.42 19.17 16.08
N ASP A 72 13.07 20.25 15.65
CA ASP A 72 13.63 20.37 14.29
C ASP A 72 15.17 20.42 14.39
N GLU A 73 15.83 19.26 14.33
CA GLU A 73 17.30 19.21 14.18
C GLU A 73 17.75 18.28 13.04
N LEU A 74 18.63 18.83 12.20
CA LEU A 74 19.15 18.21 10.98
C LEU A 74 20.39 17.36 11.27
N PRO A 75 20.45 16.07 10.88
CA PRO A 75 21.68 15.29 11.00
C PRO A 75 22.69 15.69 9.92
N ARG A 76 23.74 16.43 10.31
CA ARG A 76 24.99 16.53 9.55
C ARG A 76 25.98 15.47 10.03
N ARG A 77 26.73 14.88 9.10
CA ARG A 77 27.74 13.85 9.37
C ARG A 77 29.01 14.43 10.01
N GLY A 78 29.60 13.74 11.00
CA GLY A 78 31.06 13.77 11.17
C GLY A 78 31.65 13.53 12.56
N ARG A 79 32.25 12.34 12.74
CA ARG A 79 33.30 11.95 13.73
C ARG A 79 32.95 11.93 15.23
N ALA A 80 33.56 10.94 15.90
CA ALA A 80 33.52 10.75 17.34
C ALA A 80 34.58 11.60 18.06
N LEU A 81 34.30 11.93 19.32
CA LEU A 81 35.23 12.49 20.30
C LEU A 81 35.24 11.62 21.56
N HIS A 82 36.39 11.58 22.23
CA HIS A 82 36.62 10.75 23.43
C HIS A 82 35.84 11.23 24.67
N PRO A 83 35.55 10.35 25.64
CA PRO A 83 34.92 10.73 26.91
C PRO A 83 35.89 11.45 27.88
N ASP A 84 35.31 12.27 28.76
CA ASP A 84 35.96 13.16 29.72
C ASP A 84 36.57 12.40 30.94
N PRO A 85 37.82 12.68 31.35
CA PRO A 85 38.51 11.96 32.44
C PRO A 85 38.15 12.48 33.84
N ARG A 86 36.93 12.20 34.35
CA ARG A 86 36.51 12.58 35.73
C ARG A 86 35.74 11.53 36.53
N VAL A 87 36.00 10.24 36.31
CA VAL A 87 35.51 9.16 37.20
C VAL A 87 36.69 8.29 37.66
N PRO A 88 37.00 8.23 38.98
CA PRO A 88 38.09 7.41 39.50
C PRO A 88 37.71 5.93 39.58
N ALA A 89 38.68 5.04 39.35
CA ALA A 89 38.50 3.59 39.41
C ALA A 89 38.62 3.04 40.85
N LEU A 90 37.86 1.98 41.15
CA LEU A 90 38.00 1.20 42.39
C LEU A 90 38.95 0.00 42.18
N PRO A 91 39.77 -0.38 43.20
CA PRO A 91 40.82 -1.40 43.07
C PRO A 91 40.31 -2.84 43.30
N PRO A 92 41.11 -3.89 42.97
CA PRO A 92 40.61 -5.27 42.85
C PRO A 92 41.16 -6.29 43.88
N ARG A 93 40.50 -7.46 43.90
CA ARG A 93 40.91 -8.79 44.43
C ARG A 93 40.83 -9.08 45.95
N ALA A 94 40.08 -10.13 46.27
CA ALA A 94 40.53 -11.30 47.03
C ALA A 94 39.69 -12.53 46.61
N GLY A 95 40.23 -13.75 46.71
CA GLY A 95 39.49 -14.99 46.41
C GLY A 95 40.27 -16.25 46.86
N LEU A 96 39.59 -17.41 46.87
CA LEU A 96 40.10 -18.78 47.09
C LEU A 96 39.12 -19.75 46.36
N VAL A 97 39.53 -20.57 45.36
CA VAL A 97 40.05 -21.98 45.44
C VAL A 97 38.95 -23.00 45.84
N SER A 98 38.70 -24.16 45.20
CA SER A 98 39.04 -24.83 43.91
C SER A 98 38.03 -26.01 43.73
N GLU A 99 37.78 -26.68 42.58
CA GLU A 99 38.67 -27.50 41.73
C GLU A 99 38.03 -27.84 40.35
N ARG A 100 38.89 -28.03 39.32
CA ARG A 100 38.88 -29.01 38.18
C ARG A 100 37.58 -29.33 37.41
N GLN A 101 37.55 -29.62 36.09
CA GLN A 101 38.45 -29.69 34.91
C GLN A 101 37.47 -29.85 33.70
N ASP A 102 37.75 -29.60 32.42
CA ASP A 102 38.87 -29.07 31.63
C ASP A 102 38.25 -28.54 30.30
N ARG A 103 38.79 -27.45 29.73
CA ARG A 103 39.09 -27.18 28.29
C ARG A 103 38.07 -27.47 27.16
N ASP A 104 38.04 -26.71 26.06
CA ASP A 104 38.75 -25.48 25.70
C ASP A 104 37.98 -24.70 24.61
N HIS A 105 38.31 -23.42 24.45
CA HIS A 105 37.60 -22.49 23.58
C HIS A 105 37.96 -22.60 22.08
N ALA A 106 37.02 -22.16 21.22
CA ALA A 106 37.31 -21.67 19.88
C ALA A 106 37.01 -20.16 19.78
N GLY A 107 38.05 -19.34 19.85
CA GLY A 107 37.97 -17.90 19.57
C GLY A 107 38.15 -17.60 18.09
N VAL A 108 37.39 -16.64 17.54
CA VAL A 108 37.44 -16.26 16.12
C VAL A 108 38.04 -14.86 15.95
N LEU A 109 39.06 -14.74 15.10
CA LEU A 109 39.44 -13.48 14.44
C LEU A 109 39.63 -13.70 12.93
N PRO A 110 39.41 -12.66 12.08
CA PRO A 110 39.01 -12.85 10.70
C PRO A 110 40.14 -12.70 9.67
N VAL A 111 40.00 -13.33 8.50
CA VAL A 111 40.87 -13.13 7.34
C VAL A 111 40.06 -12.88 6.06
N ARG A 112 40.50 -11.91 5.25
CA ARG A 112 39.97 -11.60 3.92
C ARG A 112 40.58 -12.53 2.86
N GLY A 113 39.84 -12.90 1.81
CA GLY A 113 40.47 -13.14 0.51
C GLY A 113 39.79 -14.15 -0.44
N GLN A 114 39.19 -13.62 -1.50
CA GLN A 114 39.05 -14.20 -2.85
C GLN A 114 38.82 -15.72 -3.04
N GLY A 115 37.66 -16.04 -3.63
CA GLY A 115 37.66 -16.43 -5.05
C GLY A 115 37.58 -17.92 -5.42
N ARG A 116 36.53 -18.22 -6.20
CA ARG A 116 36.27 -19.41 -7.06
C ARG A 116 35.42 -20.53 -6.47
N ARG A 117 34.68 -21.14 -7.40
CA ARG A 117 33.62 -22.14 -7.23
C ARG A 117 34.10 -23.38 -6.48
N ALA A 118 33.29 -23.85 -5.54
CA ALA A 118 33.31 -25.25 -5.12
C ALA A 118 32.31 -26.04 -5.97
N LEU A 119 32.80 -27.12 -6.59
CA LEU A 119 31.98 -28.28 -6.97
C LEU A 119 32.10 -29.31 -5.84
N LEU A 120 31.05 -30.09 -5.61
CA LEU A 120 31.00 -31.11 -4.57
C LEU A 120 31.93 -32.31 -4.90
N PRO A 121 32.84 -32.70 -3.99
CA PRO A 121 33.25 -34.09 -3.79
C PRO A 121 32.23 -34.79 -2.88
N ASP A 122 32.07 -36.12 -2.85
CA ASP A 122 32.74 -37.22 -3.56
C ASP A 122 31.73 -38.37 -3.74
N GLN A 123 31.95 -39.24 -4.72
CA GLN A 123 32.07 -40.68 -4.44
C GLN A 123 32.78 -41.43 -5.57
N HIS A 124 33.60 -42.41 -5.19
CA HIS A 124 34.68 -42.93 -6.01
C HIS A 124 34.27 -44.02 -7.03
N ARG A 125 34.77 -43.83 -8.27
CA ARG A 125 35.57 -44.78 -9.06
C ARG A 125 35.50 -46.29 -8.70
N ARG A 126 35.13 -47.11 -9.71
CA ARG A 126 36.05 -47.98 -10.50
C ARG A 126 35.30 -48.58 -11.71
N GLY A 127 35.92 -48.60 -12.90
CA GLY A 127 35.42 -49.30 -14.12
C GLY A 127 36.21 -50.61 -14.35
N PRO A 128 36.50 -51.06 -15.61
CA PRO A 128 36.08 -50.53 -16.92
C PRO A 128 35.76 -51.61 -18.02
N ARG A 129 35.48 -51.16 -19.27
CA ARG A 129 35.39 -51.93 -20.56
C ARG A 129 34.11 -52.80 -20.74
N ALA A 130 33.63 -53.12 -21.96
CA ALA A 130 34.06 -52.84 -23.33
C ALA A 130 32.85 -52.55 -24.26
N ALA A 131 33.08 -52.18 -25.53
CA ALA A 131 32.03 -51.94 -26.54
C ALA A 131 32.00 -53.05 -27.62
N VAL A 132 30.79 -53.39 -28.07
CA VAL A 132 30.47 -54.11 -29.33
C VAL A 132 29.16 -53.50 -29.86
N GLY A 133 28.96 -53.43 -31.19
CA GLY A 133 27.92 -52.57 -31.80
C GLY A 133 26.83 -53.28 -32.61
N VAL A 134 25.87 -52.45 -33.09
CA VAL A 134 25.22 -52.43 -34.44
C VAL A 134 24.55 -53.74 -34.95
N PRO A 135 23.32 -53.77 -35.54
CA PRO A 135 22.63 -52.70 -36.32
C PRO A 135 21.11 -52.49 -36.03
N ARG A 136 20.47 -51.60 -36.82
CA ARG A 136 19.00 -51.54 -37.07
C ARG A 136 18.66 -52.38 -38.32
N PRO A 137 17.45 -52.99 -38.43
CA PRO A 137 16.34 -52.33 -39.17
C PRO A 137 14.93 -52.76 -38.70
N GLY A 138 13.87 -52.31 -39.40
CA GLY A 138 12.60 -53.07 -39.50
C GLY A 138 11.32 -52.38 -38.98
N GLU A 139 10.29 -52.36 -39.84
CA GLU A 139 9.01 -51.67 -39.70
C GLU A 139 7.93 -52.37 -38.84
N GLN A 140 6.99 -51.55 -38.31
CA GLN A 140 5.56 -51.81 -38.00
C GLN A 140 5.14 -52.93 -37.01
N GLY A 141 4.39 -52.56 -35.95
CA GLY A 141 3.49 -53.49 -35.23
C GLY A 141 3.22 -53.28 -33.73
N ALA A 142 2.29 -52.37 -33.39
CA ALA A 142 1.35 -52.34 -32.22
C ALA A 142 1.76 -52.68 -30.74
N HIS A 143 1.04 -52.01 -29.82
CA HIS A 143 0.91 -52.23 -28.36
C HIS A 143 2.05 -51.80 -27.41
N GLY A 144 1.70 -51.07 -26.33
CA GLY A 144 2.58 -50.79 -25.19
C GLY A 144 2.40 -49.39 -24.57
N ALA A 145 1.61 -49.28 -23.50
CA ALA A 145 1.27 -48.00 -22.87
C ALA A 145 2.41 -47.37 -22.06
N VAL A 146 2.50 -46.03 -22.06
CA VAL A 146 3.11 -45.25 -20.97
C VAL A 146 2.13 -44.16 -20.52
N ARG A 147 1.58 -44.31 -19.31
CA ARG A 147 0.67 -43.34 -18.69
C ARG A 147 1.44 -42.12 -18.17
N ARG A 148 0.91 -40.92 -18.43
CA ARG A 148 1.15 -39.73 -17.59
C ARG A 148 -0.07 -39.53 -16.66
N PRO A 149 0.11 -39.17 -15.38
CA PRO A 149 -1.01 -38.95 -14.48
C PRO A 149 -1.67 -37.59 -14.73
N SER A 150 -3.00 -37.59 -14.82
CA SER A 150 -3.86 -36.42 -14.76
C SER A 150 -4.57 -36.36 -13.40
N ARG A 151 -4.85 -35.15 -12.91
CA ARG A 151 -5.87 -34.90 -11.88
C ARG A 151 -6.64 -33.62 -12.21
N HIS A 152 -7.67 -33.77 -13.03
CA HIS A 152 -8.87 -32.94 -12.92
C HIS A 152 -9.81 -33.63 -11.92
N VAL A 153 -10.55 -32.84 -11.13
CA VAL A 153 -11.66 -33.34 -10.32
C VAL A 153 -12.97 -33.09 -11.08
N GLN A 154 -13.82 -34.10 -11.15
CA GLN A 154 -15.10 -34.04 -11.86
C GLN A 154 -16.23 -33.57 -10.94
N ILE A 155 -17.14 -32.77 -11.52
CA ILE A 155 -18.44 -32.42 -10.95
C ILE A 155 -19.44 -33.56 -11.28
N PRO A 156 -20.27 -34.03 -10.33
CA PRO A 156 -21.39 -34.90 -10.64
C PRO A 156 -22.53 -34.11 -11.31
N ARG A 157 -23.00 -34.57 -12.48
CA ARG A 157 -24.29 -34.15 -13.07
C ARG A 157 -25.17 -35.38 -13.21
N HIS A 158 -26.45 -35.24 -12.83
CA HIS A 158 -27.69 -35.79 -13.42
C HIS A 158 -28.84 -35.40 -12.44
N ALA A 159 -30.08 -35.10 -12.83
CA ALA A 159 -30.78 -35.32 -14.11
C ALA A 159 -31.69 -34.14 -14.51
N HIS A 160 -32.31 -34.22 -15.70
CA HIS A 160 -33.19 -33.20 -16.29
C HIS A 160 -34.65 -33.26 -15.77
N GLY A 161 -35.35 -32.11 -15.79
CA GLY A 161 -36.77 -32.02 -15.44
C GLY A 161 -37.51 -30.78 -15.96
N HIS A 162 -37.78 -30.75 -17.27
CA HIS A 162 -38.83 -30.01 -18.00
C HIS A 162 -39.24 -28.54 -17.70
N ARG A 163 -39.33 -27.79 -18.79
CA ARG A 163 -39.88 -26.42 -18.96
C ARG A 163 -41.32 -26.25 -18.42
N LEU A 164 -41.57 -25.17 -17.69
CA LEU A 164 -42.81 -24.38 -17.74
C LEU A 164 -42.46 -22.89 -17.75
N GLY A 165 -43.31 -22.06 -18.38
CA GLY A 165 -42.94 -20.72 -18.85
C GLY A 165 -42.99 -19.61 -17.80
N ALA A 166 -42.04 -18.67 -17.88
CA ALA A 166 -42.04 -17.45 -17.06
C ALA A 166 -42.95 -16.37 -17.67
N VAL A 167 -43.96 -15.97 -16.91
CA VAL A 167 -44.82 -14.81 -17.20
C VAL A 167 -44.11 -13.52 -16.77
N HIS A 168 -44.40 -12.44 -17.48
CA HIS A 168 -43.99 -11.07 -17.16
C HIS A 168 -44.16 -10.71 -15.68
N VAL A 169 -43.09 -10.25 -15.02
CA VAL A 169 -43.18 -9.33 -13.88
C VAL A 169 -42.16 -8.21 -14.07
N ARG A 170 -42.62 -7.09 -14.65
CA ARG A 170 -41.94 -5.79 -14.62
C ARG A 170 -42.60 -4.92 -13.55
N GLN A 171 -41.80 -4.05 -12.95
CA GLN A 171 -42.20 -2.89 -12.13
C GLN A 171 -42.90 -3.18 -10.79
N GLN A 172 -42.23 -2.82 -9.69
CA GLN A 172 -42.62 -1.64 -8.89
C GLN A 172 -41.50 -1.24 -7.91
N ALA A 173 -40.60 -0.37 -8.38
CA ALA A 173 -39.58 0.29 -7.55
C ALA A 173 -39.70 1.81 -7.75
N ALA A 174 -40.80 2.40 -7.26
CA ALA A 174 -41.07 3.83 -7.33
C ALA A 174 -42.10 4.29 -6.28
N SER A 175 -41.69 4.44 -5.02
CA SER A 175 -42.32 5.33 -4.01
C SER A 175 -41.55 5.32 -2.69
N ALA A 176 -40.53 6.17 -2.57
CA ALA A 176 -39.87 6.48 -1.29
C ALA A 176 -39.27 7.89 -1.31
N LEU A 177 -40.08 8.89 -1.69
CA LEU A 177 -39.70 10.30 -1.59
C LEU A 177 -40.45 10.97 -0.43
N ARG A 178 -39.66 11.54 0.49
CA ARG A 178 -40.03 12.58 1.47
C ARG A 178 -41.08 12.22 2.52
N LEU A 179 -40.59 11.78 3.68
CA LEU A 179 -40.98 12.36 4.97
C LEU A 179 -39.72 12.57 5.81
N GLY A 180 -39.48 13.80 6.25
CA GLY A 180 -38.25 14.16 6.96
C GLY A 180 -38.37 13.90 8.45
N CYS A 181 -37.76 12.81 8.94
CA CYS A 181 -37.30 12.72 10.32
C CYS A 181 -35.83 13.12 10.36
N THR A 182 -35.43 13.91 11.36
CA THR A 182 -34.04 14.37 11.44
C THR A 182 -33.11 13.23 11.85
N ALA A 183 -31.86 13.22 11.34
CA ALA A 183 -30.88 12.18 11.69
C ALA A 183 -30.62 12.10 13.22
N GLY A 184 -30.83 13.20 13.95
CA GLY A 184 -30.72 13.26 15.41
C GLY A 184 -31.76 12.40 16.16
N GLU A 185 -32.96 12.20 15.61
CA GLU A 185 -34.01 11.41 16.26
C GLU A 185 -33.74 9.90 16.12
N ARG A 186 -33.32 9.44 14.94
CA ARG A 186 -32.85 8.05 14.76
C ARG A 186 -31.62 7.72 15.59
N ARG A 187 -30.74 8.71 15.83
CA ARG A 187 -29.57 8.54 16.71
C ARG A 187 -29.98 8.34 18.17
N ARG A 188 -31.02 9.06 18.66
CA ARG A 188 -31.56 8.84 20.01
C ARG A 188 -32.21 7.48 20.18
N SER A 189 -33.01 7.02 19.21
CA SER A 189 -33.73 5.74 19.32
C SER A 189 -32.82 4.49 19.23
N ARG A 190 -31.72 4.55 18.47
CA ARG A 190 -30.74 3.44 18.42
C ARG A 190 -29.82 3.38 19.64
N VAL A 191 -29.44 4.52 20.22
CA VAL A 191 -28.63 4.54 21.44
C VAL A 191 -29.39 3.96 22.64
N THR A 192 -30.72 4.08 22.68
CA THR A 192 -31.56 3.50 23.75
C THR A 192 -31.71 1.98 23.74
N GLU A 193 -31.36 1.28 22.65
CA GLU A 193 -31.34 -0.20 22.62
C GLU A 193 -29.95 -0.81 22.90
N ALA A 194 -28.91 0.02 23.02
CA ALA A 194 -27.52 -0.45 23.15
C ALA A 194 -27.13 -0.91 24.58
N THR A 195 -28.02 -0.80 25.57
CA THR A 195 -27.77 -1.15 26.98
C THR A 195 -27.86 -2.66 27.25
N ALA A 196 -27.15 -3.48 26.48
CA ALA A 196 -26.83 -4.84 26.90
C ALA A 196 -25.71 -4.76 27.94
N SER A 197 -26.04 -4.95 29.21
CA SER A 197 -25.14 -4.80 30.38
C SER A 197 -24.17 -5.99 30.57
N GLY A 198 -23.76 -6.63 29.48
CA GLY A 198 -22.89 -7.81 29.48
C GLY A 198 -21.54 -7.54 28.83
N PRO A 199 -20.57 -8.46 29.02
CA PRO A 199 -19.23 -8.34 28.45
C PRO A 199 -19.27 -8.25 26.92
N ARG A 200 -18.40 -7.44 26.34
CA ARG A 200 -18.31 -7.22 24.88
C ARG A 200 -17.00 -7.75 24.33
N SER A 201 -17.09 -8.61 23.31
CA SER A 201 -15.91 -9.22 22.67
C SER A 201 -15.20 -8.25 21.73
N LEU A 202 -13.98 -7.87 22.14
CA LEU A 202 -13.07 -7.05 21.35
C LEU A 202 -12.41 -7.90 20.26
N GLN A 203 -11.80 -9.02 20.66
CA GLN A 203 -11.05 -9.91 19.77
C GLN A 203 -11.35 -11.37 20.12
N LEU A 204 -11.78 -12.15 19.13
CA LEU A 204 -11.97 -13.59 19.27
C LEU A 204 -10.74 -14.34 18.75
N THR A 205 -10.36 -15.42 19.41
CA THR A 205 -9.36 -16.37 18.91
C THR A 205 -9.90 -17.03 17.63
N VAL A 206 -9.02 -17.18 16.64
CA VAL A 206 -9.31 -17.77 15.32
C VAL A 206 -8.29 -18.84 14.96
N PHE A 207 -8.70 -19.73 14.05
CA PHE A 207 -7.86 -20.68 13.34
C PHE A 207 -8.18 -20.62 11.84
N PRO A 208 -7.25 -21.05 10.95
CA PRO A 208 -7.49 -20.98 9.53
C PRO A 208 -8.66 -21.89 9.11
N ALA A 209 -9.32 -21.56 8.01
CA ALA A 209 -10.38 -22.38 7.44
C ALA A 209 -9.78 -23.54 6.62
N GLY A 210 -10.23 -24.77 6.89
CA GLY A 210 -9.81 -25.98 6.16
C GLY A 210 -8.36 -26.41 6.43
N ASP A 211 -7.84 -27.33 5.60
CA ASP A 211 -6.46 -27.82 5.71
C ASP A 211 -5.45 -26.81 5.13
N ALA A 212 -5.19 -25.76 5.90
CA ALA A 212 -4.28 -24.68 5.55
C ALA A 212 -3.02 -24.70 6.43
N ALA A 213 -2.34 -25.85 6.45
CA ALA A 213 -1.15 -26.11 7.27
C ALA A 213 -0.10 -24.98 7.26
N GLY A 214 0.16 -24.39 6.10
CA GLY A 214 1.14 -23.31 5.93
C GLY A 214 0.75 -21.98 6.59
N LEU A 215 -0.51 -21.80 7.01
CA LEU A 215 -0.98 -20.60 7.69
C LEU A 215 -0.91 -20.70 9.22
N LEU A 216 -0.79 -21.90 9.79
CA LEU A 216 -0.83 -22.13 11.23
C LEU A 216 0.08 -21.19 12.07
N PRO A 217 1.32 -20.83 11.65
CA PRO A 217 2.16 -19.89 12.40
C PRO A 217 1.55 -18.49 12.62
N LEU A 218 0.56 -18.10 11.80
CA LEU A 218 -0.18 -16.83 11.99
C LEU A 218 -1.21 -16.90 13.12
N TYR A 219 -1.60 -18.12 13.55
CA TYR A 219 -2.69 -18.38 14.48
C TYR A 219 -2.22 -19.06 15.77
N VAL A 220 -1.36 -20.06 15.71
CA VAL A 220 -0.89 -20.80 16.90
C VAL A 220 0.53 -21.34 16.72
N GLU A 221 1.35 -21.16 17.76
CA GLU A 221 2.73 -21.66 17.87
C GLU A 221 2.80 -22.85 18.84
N GLY A 222 3.91 -23.59 18.79
CA GLY A 222 4.13 -24.79 19.59
C GLY A 222 3.82 -26.05 18.78
N PRO A 223 3.05 -27.01 19.32
CA PRO A 223 2.83 -28.31 18.70
C PRO A 223 1.65 -28.29 17.70
N ALA A 224 1.32 -27.11 17.16
CA ALA A 224 0.21 -26.92 16.25
C ALA A 224 0.41 -27.76 14.98
N ARG A 225 -0.54 -28.68 14.73
CA ARG A 225 -0.65 -29.45 13.49
C ARG A 225 -2.02 -29.18 12.88
N PRO A 226 -2.19 -29.33 11.55
CA PRO A 226 -3.48 -29.07 10.90
C PRO A 226 -4.59 -29.95 11.47
N GLU A 227 -4.25 -31.22 11.73
CA GLU A 227 -5.09 -32.25 12.35
C GLU A 227 -5.58 -31.90 13.77
N ARG A 228 -5.01 -30.87 14.40
CA ARG A 228 -5.35 -30.41 15.75
C ARG A 228 -6.19 -29.13 15.73
N VAL A 229 -6.44 -28.53 14.56
CA VAL A 229 -7.46 -27.49 14.38
C VAL A 229 -8.78 -28.19 14.05
N LEU A 230 -9.76 -28.05 14.94
CA LEU A 230 -11.05 -28.74 14.80
C LEU A 230 -12.03 -27.90 13.97
N ASP A 231 -12.01 -26.57 14.15
CA ASP A 231 -12.66 -25.59 13.30
C ASP A 231 -12.03 -24.20 13.49
N ARG A 232 -12.64 -23.15 12.93
CA ARG A 232 -12.17 -21.75 13.00
C ARG A 232 -12.09 -21.15 14.41
N ARG A 233 -12.64 -21.81 15.45
CA ARG A 233 -12.66 -21.36 16.85
C ARG A 233 -12.04 -22.38 17.82
N ARG A 234 -11.85 -23.63 17.41
CA ARG A 234 -11.47 -24.75 18.29
C ARG A 234 -10.19 -25.46 17.89
N CYS A 235 -9.37 -25.81 18.88
CA CYS A 235 -8.16 -26.63 18.69
C CYS A 235 -7.92 -27.61 19.83
N LEU A 236 -7.26 -28.72 19.53
CA LEU A 236 -6.81 -29.72 20.50
C LEU A 236 -5.36 -29.44 20.95
N VAL A 237 -5.14 -29.40 22.26
CA VAL A 237 -3.82 -29.37 22.90
C VAL A 237 -3.60 -30.71 23.61
N PRO A 238 -2.72 -31.59 23.10
CA PRO A 238 -2.49 -32.91 23.70
C PRO A 238 -1.84 -32.85 25.08
N ALA A 239 -2.06 -33.89 25.88
CA ALA A 239 -1.48 -34.09 27.20
C ALA A 239 0.03 -33.81 27.24
N GLY A 240 0.47 -33.00 28.21
CA GLY A 240 1.87 -32.60 28.40
C GLY A 240 2.43 -31.61 27.38
N GLU A 241 1.66 -31.19 26.36
CA GLU A 241 2.09 -30.18 25.40
C GLU A 241 1.57 -28.75 25.77
N THR A 242 2.05 -27.72 25.06
CA THR A 242 1.63 -26.31 25.28
C THR A 242 1.41 -25.61 23.95
N ALA A 243 0.19 -25.12 23.73
CA ALA A 243 -0.13 -24.26 22.58
C ALA A 243 0.05 -22.79 22.95
N SER A 244 0.72 -22.03 22.09
CA SER A 244 0.98 -20.60 22.32
C SER A 244 0.22 -19.73 21.33
N PHE A 245 -0.51 -18.74 21.84
CA PHE A 245 -1.29 -17.78 21.06
C PHE A 245 -0.53 -16.46 20.87
N ALA A 246 0.80 -16.50 21.00
CA ALA A 246 1.73 -15.39 20.74
C ALA A 246 1.91 -15.11 19.24
N THR A 247 0.81 -15.02 18.51
CA THR A 247 0.76 -15.06 17.03
C THR A 247 0.04 -13.85 16.47
N TYR A 248 0.22 -13.60 15.16
CA TYR A 248 -0.30 -12.40 14.51
C TYR A 248 -1.83 -12.23 14.66
N TYR A 249 -2.60 -13.31 14.56
CA TYR A 249 -4.05 -13.24 14.69
C TYR A 249 -4.57 -13.44 16.11
N ASN A 250 -3.86 -14.08 17.04
CA ASN A 250 -4.44 -14.41 18.36
C ASN A 250 -3.84 -13.62 19.54
N ALA A 251 -2.68 -12.99 19.39
CA ALA A 251 -2.22 -11.98 20.32
C ALA A 251 -3.07 -10.70 20.21
N PHE A 252 -3.34 -10.05 21.33
CA PHE A 252 -4.08 -8.80 21.42
C PHE A 252 -3.12 -7.60 21.34
N PRO A 253 -3.31 -6.66 20.40
CA PRO A 253 -2.40 -5.54 20.16
C PRO A 253 -2.62 -4.41 21.19
N ALA A 254 -2.31 -4.70 22.46
CA ALA A 254 -2.61 -3.90 23.63
C ALA A 254 -2.26 -2.39 23.47
N GLY A 255 -1.09 -2.08 22.90
CA GLY A 255 -0.68 -0.68 22.71
C GLY A 255 -1.51 0.10 21.69
N TRP A 256 -2.14 -0.57 20.73
CA TRP A 256 -3.06 0.08 19.78
C TRP A 256 -4.40 0.41 20.46
N TRP A 257 -4.94 -0.52 21.24
CA TRP A 257 -6.16 -0.30 22.02
C TRP A 257 -5.99 0.79 23.08
N GLN A 258 -4.95 0.72 23.91
CA GLN A 258 -4.70 1.72 24.96
C GLN A 258 -4.49 3.14 24.39
N HIS A 259 -3.91 3.27 23.19
CA HIS A 259 -3.65 4.57 22.57
C HIS A 259 -4.87 5.20 21.87
N SER A 260 -5.92 4.42 21.62
CA SER A 260 -7.02 4.82 20.73
C SER A 260 -8.39 4.77 21.40
N THR A 261 -8.49 4.13 22.57
CA THR A 261 -9.74 3.85 23.28
C THR A 261 -9.59 4.11 24.78
N SER A 262 -10.67 4.52 25.43
CA SER A 262 -10.77 4.67 26.89
C SER A 262 -10.93 3.34 27.66
N ILE A 263 -10.72 2.17 27.03
CA ILE A 263 -10.84 0.87 27.70
C ILE A 263 -9.69 0.71 28.71
N THR A 264 -10.02 0.51 29.97
CA THR A 264 -9.06 0.20 31.05
C THR A 264 -9.10 -1.25 31.48
N ASP A 265 -10.29 -1.85 31.48
CA ASP A 265 -10.55 -3.16 32.05
C ASP A 265 -10.73 -4.18 30.93
N LEU A 266 -9.99 -5.28 31.04
CA LEU A 266 -9.89 -6.31 30.02
C LEU A 266 -9.98 -7.68 30.70
N GLU A 267 -10.74 -8.60 30.13
CA GLU A 267 -10.70 -10.00 30.54
C GLU A 267 -10.25 -10.86 29.36
N LEU A 268 -9.42 -11.86 29.64
CA LEU A 268 -9.29 -13.02 28.78
C LEU A 268 -10.27 -14.09 29.28
N ARG A 269 -11.19 -14.52 28.42
CA ARG A 269 -12.10 -15.63 28.68
C ARG A 269 -11.69 -16.82 27.82
N VAL A 270 -11.56 -18.01 28.43
CA VAL A 270 -11.10 -19.24 27.77
C VAL A 270 -12.00 -20.40 28.18
N SER A 271 -12.67 -21.03 27.23
CA SER A 271 -13.53 -22.20 27.48
C SER A 271 -12.81 -23.50 27.10
N LEU A 272 -12.75 -24.44 28.04
CA LEU A 272 -11.91 -25.65 27.95
C LEU A 272 -12.69 -26.93 28.25
N SER A 273 -12.35 -28.02 27.55
CA SER A 273 -12.98 -29.34 27.74
C SER A 273 -12.43 -30.16 28.91
N ALA A 274 -11.33 -29.74 29.52
CA ALA A 274 -10.61 -30.46 30.58
C ALA A 274 -9.70 -29.48 31.34
N GLY A 275 -9.22 -29.91 32.51
CA GLY A 275 -8.30 -29.13 33.34
C GLY A 275 -6.97 -28.82 32.63
N ALA A 276 -6.54 -27.56 32.71
CA ALA A 276 -5.36 -27.02 32.02
C ALA A 276 -4.82 -25.79 32.75
N THR A 277 -3.58 -25.38 32.46
CA THR A 277 -3.06 -24.09 32.90
C THR A 277 -3.17 -23.05 31.78
N VAL A 278 -3.75 -21.90 32.07
CA VAL A 278 -3.78 -20.72 31.20
C VAL A 278 -2.77 -19.70 31.72
N ASP A 279 -1.66 -19.55 31.00
CA ASP A 279 -0.64 -18.54 31.30
C ASP A 279 -0.86 -17.31 30.42
N VAL A 280 -0.89 -16.12 31.01
CA VAL A 280 -1.02 -14.84 30.29
C VAL A 280 0.28 -14.08 30.35
N PHE A 281 0.72 -13.59 29.20
CA PHE A 281 1.96 -12.84 29.02
C PHE A 281 1.69 -11.48 28.39
N ARG A 282 2.59 -10.54 28.66
CA ARG A 282 2.66 -9.26 27.97
C ARG A 282 4.05 -9.01 27.39
N SER A 283 4.11 -8.03 26.51
CA SER A 283 5.36 -7.46 26.02
C SER A 283 5.39 -5.94 26.14
N ASP A 284 6.58 -5.37 26.26
CA ASP A 284 6.82 -3.93 26.17
C ASP A 284 7.10 -3.48 24.72
N PRO A 285 7.25 -2.17 24.44
CA PRO A 285 7.57 -1.65 23.09
C PRO A 285 8.92 -2.10 22.51
N ALA A 286 9.80 -2.70 23.32
CA ALA A 286 11.08 -3.27 22.91
C ALA A 286 11.01 -4.80 22.67
N GLY A 287 9.84 -5.40 22.86
CA GLY A 287 9.62 -6.85 22.73
C GLY A 287 10.10 -7.66 23.94
N ALA A 288 10.44 -7.02 25.08
CA ALA A 288 10.74 -7.75 26.30
C ALA A 288 9.46 -8.38 26.87
N VAL A 289 9.53 -9.66 27.21
CA VAL A 289 8.37 -10.49 27.61
C VAL A 289 8.28 -10.60 29.13
N PHE A 290 7.06 -10.47 29.66
CA PHE A 290 6.77 -10.59 31.09
C PHE A 290 5.52 -11.45 31.32
N PRO A 291 5.54 -12.42 32.26
CA PRO A 291 4.30 -13.07 32.70
C PRO A 291 3.41 -12.07 33.43
N VAL A 292 2.09 -12.26 33.33
CA VAL A 292 1.06 -11.40 33.93
C VAL A 292 0.16 -12.20 34.88
N ALA A 293 -0.29 -13.36 34.46
CA ALA A 293 -1.12 -14.26 35.25
C ALA A 293 -0.84 -15.72 34.87
N SER A 294 -1.17 -16.64 35.78
CA SER A 294 -1.20 -18.08 35.54
C SER A 294 -2.37 -18.64 36.33
N VAL A 295 -3.32 -19.28 35.65
CA VAL A 295 -4.56 -19.80 36.25
C VAL A 295 -4.71 -21.27 35.91
N LEU A 296 -4.85 -22.10 36.95
CA LEU A 296 -5.17 -23.52 36.81
C LEU A 296 -6.69 -23.68 36.75
N ALA A 297 -7.19 -24.23 35.64
CA ALA A 297 -8.50 -24.86 35.58
C ALA A 297 -8.33 -26.31 36.04
N GLU A 298 -9.01 -26.69 37.12
CA GLU A 298 -9.01 -28.09 37.58
C GLU A 298 -10.02 -28.94 36.80
N GLU A 299 -11.14 -28.33 36.40
CA GLU A 299 -12.29 -28.96 35.74
C GLU A 299 -12.63 -28.28 34.39
N PRO A 300 -13.41 -28.94 33.50
CA PRO A 300 -13.93 -28.31 32.28
C PRO A 300 -14.79 -27.07 32.57
N GLY A 301 -14.68 -26.01 31.77
CA GLY A 301 -15.47 -24.79 31.96
C GLY A 301 -14.87 -23.52 31.35
N GLU A 302 -15.44 -22.36 31.70
CA GLU A 302 -14.90 -21.04 31.37
C GLU A 302 -13.90 -20.58 32.45
N VAL A 303 -12.70 -20.23 32.02
CA VAL A 303 -11.66 -19.55 32.80
C VAL A 303 -11.71 -18.06 32.46
N VAL A 304 -11.89 -17.21 33.47
CA VAL A 304 -11.84 -15.75 33.31
C VAL A 304 -10.58 -15.21 33.99
N VAL A 305 -9.72 -14.57 33.22
CA VAL A 305 -8.50 -13.90 33.71
C VAL A 305 -8.69 -12.39 33.61
N PRO A 306 -8.94 -11.67 34.73
CA PRO A 306 -9.05 -10.22 34.73
C PRO A 306 -7.66 -9.57 34.58
N LEU A 307 -7.60 -8.51 33.76
CA LEU A 307 -6.40 -7.82 33.32
C LEU A 307 -6.67 -6.31 33.25
N VAL A 308 -5.59 -5.51 33.27
CA VAL A 308 -5.68 -4.05 33.13
C VAL A 308 -4.89 -3.62 31.90
N LEU A 309 -5.53 -2.88 31.00
CA LEU A 309 -4.93 -2.35 29.78
C LEU A 309 -4.13 -1.08 30.10
N LYS A 310 -2.96 -1.26 30.74
CA LYS A 310 -2.11 -0.16 31.21
C LYS A 310 -0.62 -0.40 31.00
N GLY A 311 0.08 0.64 30.56
CA GLY A 311 1.53 0.67 30.36
C GLY A 311 1.98 0.24 28.96
N PHE A 312 1.13 0.39 27.96
CA PHE A 312 1.36 0.02 26.56
C PHE A 312 1.40 1.22 25.58
N ASP A 313 1.56 2.46 26.07
CA ASP A 313 1.38 3.71 25.28
C ASP A 313 2.24 3.79 23.99
N ASP A 314 3.48 3.31 24.08
CA ASP A 314 4.44 3.24 22.96
C ASP A 314 4.41 1.88 22.21
N GLY A 315 3.55 0.95 22.63
CA GLY A 315 3.45 -0.40 22.07
C GLY A 315 3.39 -1.50 23.13
N GLY A 316 3.35 -2.74 22.61
CA GLY A 316 3.24 -3.97 23.36
C GLY A 316 1.96 -4.74 23.04
N TRP A 317 2.01 -6.02 23.37
CA TRP A 317 0.98 -7.02 23.09
C TRP A 317 0.67 -7.83 24.35
N LEU A 318 -0.54 -8.38 24.41
CA LEU A 318 -0.96 -9.43 25.36
C LEU A 318 -1.19 -10.72 24.57
N TRP A 319 -0.85 -11.88 25.15
CA TRP A 319 -1.24 -13.19 24.61
C TRP A 319 -1.36 -14.20 25.75
N PHE A 320 -1.85 -15.39 25.43
CA PHE A 320 -1.90 -16.51 26.37
C PHE A 320 -1.24 -17.77 25.81
N GLU A 321 -0.93 -18.70 26.70
CA GLU A 321 -0.52 -20.06 26.41
C GLU A 321 -1.44 -21.02 27.16
N LEU A 322 -1.82 -22.11 26.49
CA LEU A 322 -2.65 -23.17 27.03
C LEU A 322 -1.77 -24.41 27.20
N ARG A 323 -1.52 -24.80 28.45
CA ARG A 323 -0.73 -25.97 28.81
C ARG A 323 -1.64 -27.09 29.29
N ALA A 324 -1.67 -28.18 28.53
CA ALA A 324 -2.42 -29.38 28.90
C ALA A 324 -1.71 -30.11 30.05
N GLY A 325 -2.51 -30.68 30.95
CA GLY A 325 -2.02 -31.50 32.06
C GLY A 325 -1.72 -32.94 31.63
N SER A 326 -2.31 -33.89 32.35
CA SER A 326 -2.22 -35.33 32.07
C SER A 326 -3.20 -35.84 31.00
N ALA A 327 -4.11 -34.99 30.53
CA ALA A 327 -5.12 -35.30 29.52
C ALA A 327 -5.09 -34.28 28.38
N ASP A 328 -5.61 -34.67 27.22
CA ASP A 328 -5.82 -33.77 26.09
C ASP A 328 -6.91 -32.73 26.41
N VAL A 329 -6.70 -31.49 25.96
CA VAL A 329 -7.58 -30.34 26.22
C VAL A 329 -8.05 -29.75 24.89
N GLU A 330 -9.35 -29.75 24.64
CA GLU A 330 -9.95 -28.95 23.56
C GLU A 330 -10.19 -27.53 24.07
N LEU A 331 -9.64 -26.55 23.35
CA LEU A 331 -10.06 -25.16 23.43
C LEU A 331 -11.38 -25.00 22.67
N TRP A 332 -12.48 -24.73 23.38
CA TRP A 332 -13.78 -24.48 22.76
C TRP A 332 -13.95 -23.04 22.27
N SER A 333 -13.38 -22.07 22.99
CA SER A 333 -13.28 -20.68 22.55
C SER A 333 -12.28 -19.93 23.42
N ALA A 334 -11.71 -18.84 22.88
CA ALA A 334 -11.04 -17.83 23.68
C ALA A 334 -11.33 -16.43 23.14
N ALA A 335 -11.52 -15.46 24.02
CA ALA A 335 -11.87 -14.09 23.68
C ALA A 335 -11.24 -13.07 24.62
N TRP A 336 -10.76 -11.97 24.05
CA TRP A 336 -10.46 -10.73 24.77
C TRP A 336 -11.74 -9.89 24.81
N VAL A 337 -12.20 -9.55 26.00
CA VAL A 337 -13.48 -8.85 26.23
C VAL A 337 -13.27 -7.66 27.18
N THR A 338 -14.10 -6.61 27.07
CA THR A 338 -14.30 -5.68 28.19
C THR A 338 -15.50 -6.16 29.03
N PRO A 339 -15.41 -6.14 30.38
CA PRO A 339 -16.47 -6.65 31.25
C PRO A 339 -17.71 -5.75 31.35
N GLY A 340 -17.65 -4.49 30.92
CA GLY A 340 -18.73 -3.52 31.11
C GLY A 340 -18.93 -2.53 29.96
N PRO A 341 -19.98 -1.70 30.01
CA PRO A 341 -20.19 -0.61 29.07
C PRO A 341 -19.25 0.57 29.40
N ASP A 342 -17.96 0.39 29.12
CA ASP A 342 -16.94 1.42 29.35
C ASP A 342 -17.20 2.68 28.52
N ALA A 343 -16.76 3.82 29.06
CA ALA A 343 -17.12 5.16 28.58
C ALA A 343 -16.58 5.46 27.17
N GLY A 344 -17.36 5.10 26.15
CA GLY A 344 -17.09 5.37 24.73
C GLY A 344 -17.99 4.55 23.80
N ALA A 345 -18.28 3.30 24.16
CA ALA A 345 -19.01 2.33 23.33
C ALA A 345 -20.46 2.74 22.96
N GLY A 346 -21.03 3.74 23.64
CA GLY A 346 -22.38 4.25 23.40
C GLY A 346 -22.52 5.31 22.29
N VAL A 347 -21.42 5.74 21.66
CA VAL A 347 -21.44 6.85 20.67
C VAL A 347 -21.65 6.37 19.22
N TRP A 348 -21.30 5.12 18.93
CA TRP A 348 -21.19 4.55 17.58
C TRP A 348 -21.91 3.20 17.44
N SER A 349 -22.54 2.96 16.29
CA SER A 349 -23.07 1.63 15.96
C SER A 349 -21.96 0.62 15.78
N HIS A 350 -22.11 -0.59 16.31
CA HIS A 350 -21.19 -1.72 16.07
C HIS A 350 -21.46 -2.39 14.70
N THR A 351 -21.90 -1.60 13.71
CA THR A 351 -22.25 -2.08 12.37
C THR A 351 -21.54 -1.28 11.28
N ALA A 352 -21.27 -1.94 10.16
CA ALA A 352 -20.61 -1.34 9.00
C ALA A 352 -21.24 -1.80 7.69
N ALA A 353 -21.17 -0.94 6.68
CA ALA A 353 -21.33 -1.34 5.29
C ALA A 353 -19.97 -1.77 4.70
N LEU A 354 -19.99 -2.66 3.70
CA LEU A 354 -18.83 -3.00 2.88
C LEU A 354 -18.95 -2.33 1.51
N GLY A 355 -17.83 -1.84 0.96
CA GLY A 355 -17.74 -1.26 -0.38
C GLY A 355 -16.68 -1.98 -1.20
N ILE A 356 -17.12 -2.82 -2.14
CA ILE A 356 -16.27 -3.63 -3.01
C ILE A 356 -16.27 -3.01 -4.41
N THR A 357 -15.11 -2.78 -4.98
CA THR A 357 -14.96 -2.32 -6.38
C THR A 357 -14.51 -3.48 -7.25
N THR A 358 -15.20 -3.78 -8.35
CA THR A 358 -14.79 -4.86 -9.28
C THR A 358 -14.69 -4.43 -10.74
N PHE A 359 -13.77 -5.06 -11.48
CA PHE A 359 -13.56 -4.86 -12.91
C PHE A 359 -13.02 -6.15 -13.56
N ASP A 360 -13.84 -6.86 -14.32
CA ASP A 360 -13.50 -8.11 -15.03
C ASP A 360 -12.89 -9.20 -14.12
N ARG A 361 -13.45 -9.38 -12.91
CA ARG A 361 -13.03 -10.38 -11.90
C ARG A 361 -14.21 -11.04 -11.18
N THR A 362 -15.24 -11.39 -11.94
CA THR A 362 -16.52 -11.91 -11.41
C THR A 362 -16.33 -13.11 -10.47
N ASP A 363 -15.49 -14.07 -10.83
CA ASP A 363 -15.11 -15.22 -9.99
C ASP A 363 -14.58 -14.81 -8.60
N SER A 364 -13.63 -13.88 -8.56
CA SER A 364 -13.01 -13.42 -7.31
C SER A 364 -14.02 -12.68 -6.43
N CYS A 365 -14.83 -11.80 -7.04
CA CYS A 365 -15.86 -11.07 -6.33
C CYS A 365 -16.93 -12.01 -5.73
N VAL A 366 -17.38 -13.04 -6.45
CA VAL A 366 -18.33 -14.03 -5.91
C VAL A 366 -17.69 -14.87 -4.79
N ALA A 367 -16.42 -15.25 -4.92
CA ALA A 367 -15.70 -15.96 -3.86
C ALA A 367 -15.56 -15.10 -2.57
N LEU A 368 -15.36 -13.79 -2.70
CA LEU A 368 -15.36 -12.84 -1.59
C LEU A 368 -16.75 -12.70 -0.96
N LEU A 369 -17.81 -12.56 -1.77
CA LEU A 369 -19.19 -12.52 -1.28
C LEU A 369 -19.59 -13.80 -0.54
N GLY A 370 -19.10 -14.96 -0.99
CA GLY A 370 -19.24 -16.24 -0.27
C GLY A 370 -18.61 -16.20 1.12
N GLN A 371 -17.34 -15.80 1.22
CA GLN A 371 -16.64 -15.64 2.52
C GLN A 371 -17.38 -14.69 3.48
N ILE A 372 -17.98 -13.61 2.96
CA ILE A 372 -18.79 -12.65 3.74
C ILE A 372 -20.12 -13.27 4.19
N ALA A 373 -20.76 -14.08 3.33
CA ALA A 373 -22.03 -14.73 3.63
C ALA A 373 -21.89 -15.88 4.65
N ASP A 374 -20.78 -16.62 4.61
CA ASP A 374 -20.57 -17.80 5.46
C ASP A 374 -20.19 -17.48 6.91
N ASP A 375 -19.49 -16.36 7.18
CA ASP A 375 -19.09 -16.01 8.55
C ASP A 375 -20.23 -15.30 9.33
N GLN A 376 -20.75 -15.97 10.36
CA GLN A 376 -21.81 -15.44 11.21
C GLN A 376 -21.40 -14.17 11.96
N GLY A 377 -20.16 -14.11 12.50
CA GLY A 377 -19.69 -12.98 13.30
C GLY A 377 -19.52 -11.70 12.45
N LEU A 378 -19.19 -11.86 11.17
CA LEU A 378 -19.25 -10.76 10.21
C LEU A 378 -20.71 -10.38 9.89
N ARG A 379 -21.61 -11.34 9.66
CA ARG A 379 -23.05 -11.05 9.42
C ARG A 379 -23.74 -10.33 10.58
N GLU A 380 -23.28 -10.47 11.82
CA GLU A 380 -23.80 -9.75 12.98
C GLU A 380 -23.44 -8.24 12.98
N CYS A 381 -22.30 -7.85 12.41
CA CYS A 381 -21.90 -6.44 12.26
C CYS A 381 -22.15 -5.87 10.84
N LEU A 382 -22.69 -6.65 9.91
CA LEU A 382 -22.89 -6.25 8.52
C LEU A 382 -24.26 -5.56 8.29
N ASP A 383 -24.24 -4.30 7.89
CA ASP A 383 -25.43 -3.55 7.46
C ASP A 383 -25.75 -3.79 5.98
N ARG A 384 -24.81 -3.50 5.08
CA ARG A 384 -24.94 -3.60 3.61
C ARG A 384 -23.62 -3.98 2.93
N VAL A 385 -23.71 -4.52 1.72
CA VAL A 385 -22.59 -4.79 0.82
C VAL A 385 -22.85 -4.09 -0.52
N TYR A 386 -22.16 -2.99 -0.76
CA TYR A 386 -22.14 -2.32 -2.06
C TYR A 386 -21.09 -2.99 -2.95
N VAL A 387 -21.50 -3.52 -4.10
CA VAL A 387 -20.60 -4.03 -5.13
C VAL A 387 -20.69 -3.13 -6.35
N VAL A 388 -19.61 -2.42 -6.65
CA VAL A 388 -19.55 -1.50 -7.80
C VAL A 388 -18.86 -2.20 -8.96
N ASP A 389 -19.67 -2.78 -9.85
CA ASP A 389 -19.25 -3.45 -11.07
C ASP A 389 -18.98 -2.42 -12.18
N GLN A 390 -17.71 -2.37 -12.59
CA GLN A 390 -17.20 -1.50 -13.64
C GLN A 390 -16.79 -2.27 -14.92
N GLY A 391 -16.95 -3.59 -14.92
CA GLY A 391 -16.44 -4.53 -15.93
C GLY A 391 -17.23 -4.56 -17.24
N GLY A 392 -16.65 -5.25 -18.22
CA GLY A 392 -17.38 -5.78 -19.38
C GLY A 392 -17.88 -7.20 -19.12
N ASP A 393 -17.12 -8.00 -18.36
CA ASP A 393 -17.61 -9.25 -17.75
C ASP A 393 -18.45 -8.91 -16.52
N ARG A 394 -19.76 -9.14 -16.60
CA ARG A 394 -20.74 -8.60 -15.63
C ARG A 394 -21.00 -9.57 -14.50
N LEU A 395 -20.98 -9.07 -13.27
CA LEU A 395 -21.24 -9.88 -12.09
C LEU A 395 -22.67 -10.45 -12.09
N ARG A 396 -23.64 -9.71 -12.65
CA ARG A 396 -25.04 -10.17 -12.77
C ARG A 396 -25.21 -11.47 -13.55
N ASP A 397 -24.28 -11.77 -14.46
CA ASP A 397 -24.34 -12.92 -15.35
C ASP A 397 -23.55 -14.12 -14.77
N HIS A 398 -22.87 -13.94 -13.63
CA HIS A 398 -22.09 -14.99 -12.97
C HIS A 398 -23.02 -16.00 -12.24
N PRO A 399 -22.90 -17.31 -12.50
CA PRO A 399 -23.83 -18.30 -11.98
C PRO A 399 -23.81 -18.46 -10.44
N GLY A 400 -22.73 -18.05 -9.78
CA GLY A 400 -22.63 -18.08 -8.32
C GLY A 400 -23.28 -16.88 -7.62
N LEU A 401 -23.72 -15.85 -8.36
CA LEU A 401 -24.33 -14.66 -7.76
C LEU A 401 -25.69 -14.97 -7.09
N GLU A 402 -26.47 -15.89 -7.65
CA GLU A 402 -27.80 -16.25 -7.11
C GLU A 402 -27.70 -16.81 -5.68
N ASP A 403 -26.72 -17.69 -5.42
CA ASP A 403 -26.50 -18.30 -4.11
C ASP A 403 -26.00 -17.29 -3.06
N VAL A 404 -24.98 -16.48 -3.37
CA VAL A 404 -24.51 -15.43 -2.44
C VAL A 404 -25.59 -14.36 -2.23
N GLY A 405 -26.38 -14.05 -3.26
CA GLY A 405 -27.52 -13.14 -3.20
C GLY A 405 -28.62 -13.65 -2.28
N ALA A 406 -28.94 -14.95 -2.33
CA ALA A 406 -29.91 -15.57 -1.43
C ALA A 406 -29.43 -15.55 0.04
N ARG A 407 -28.12 -15.74 0.29
CA ARG A 407 -27.53 -15.71 1.65
C ARG A 407 -27.38 -14.30 2.24
N LEU A 408 -27.11 -13.30 1.40
CA LEU A 408 -26.97 -11.88 1.84
C LEU A 408 -28.30 -11.11 1.82
N GLY A 409 -29.26 -11.53 0.99
CA GLY A 409 -30.58 -10.92 0.86
C GLY A 409 -30.52 -9.45 0.48
N GLU A 410 -31.42 -8.64 1.05
CA GLU A 410 -31.51 -7.19 0.82
C GLU A 410 -30.27 -6.39 1.25
N ARG A 411 -29.28 -7.01 1.90
CA ARG A 411 -28.01 -6.37 2.24
C ARG A 411 -27.11 -6.20 1.02
N LEU A 412 -27.25 -7.03 -0.02
CA LEU A 412 -26.42 -6.96 -1.22
C LEU A 412 -26.99 -5.94 -2.22
N ALA A 413 -26.18 -4.92 -2.55
CA ALA A 413 -26.50 -3.87 -3.52
C ALA A 413 -25.48 -3.90 -4.67
N LEU A 414 -25.86 -4.53 -5.78
CA LEU A 414 -25.08 -4.50 -7.03
C LEU A 414 -25.33 -3.19 -7.78
N ILE A 415 -24.25 -2.47 -8.08
CA ILE A 415 -24.25 -1.17 -8.74
C ILE A 415 -23.36 -1.26 -9.97
N GLU A 416 -23.95 -1.10 -11.16
CA GLU A 416 -23.17 -1.04 -12.40
C GLU A 416 -22.88 0.40 -12.84
N GLN A 417 -21.66 0.61 -13.33
CA GLN A 417 -21.25 1.86 -13.97
C GLN A 417 -20.16 1.59 -15.03
N PRO A 418 -19.85 2.56 -15.92
CA PRO A 418 -18.66 2.50 -16.76
C PRO A 418 -17.36 2.55 -15.93
N ASN A 419 -16.24 2.14 -16.53
CA ASN A 419 -14.94 2.11 -15.84
C ASN A 419 -14.41 3.52 -15.51
N LEU A 420 -14.48 3.88 -14.23
CA LEU A 420 -13.90 5.09 -13.63
C LEU A 420 -12.68 4.78 -12.73
N GLY A 421 -12.17 3.55 -12.84
CA GLY A 421 -11.05 3.01 -12.07
C GLY A 421 -11.38 2.78 -10.59
N GLY A 422 -10.37 2.43 -9.79
CA GLY A 422 -10.50 2.23 -8.35
C GLY A 422 -11.11 3.45 -7.66
N SER A 423 -10.60 4.66 -7.95
CA SER A 423 -11.09 5.90 -7.31
C SER A 423 -12.59 6.11 -7.54
N GLY A 424 -13.09 5.80 -8.74
CA GLY A 424 -14.50 5.95 -9.08
C GLY A 424 -15.41 4.84 -8.55
N GLY A 425 -14.88 3.64 -8.36
CA GLY A 425 -15.59 2.55 -7.67
C GLY A 425 -15.73 2.82 -6.18
N PHE A 426 -14.62 3.16 -5.51
CA PHE A 426 -14.63 3.50 -4.09
C PHE A 426 -15.42 4.79 -3.80
N ALA A 427 -15.31 5.84 -4.63
CA ALA A 427 -16.17 7.02 -4.50
C ALA A 427 -17.66 6.68 -4.62
N ARG A 428 -18.02 5.72 -5.48
CA ARG A 428 -19.41 5.29 -5.61
C ARG A 428 -19.89 4.59 -4.34
N SER A 429 -19.13 3.63 -3.81
CA SER A 429 -19.42 2.98 -2.53
C SER A 429 -19.54 3.98 -1.37
N GLN A 430 -18.66 4.99 -1.32
CA GLN A 430 -18.71 6.05 -0.31
C GLN A 430 -19.95 6.94 -0.46
N LEU A 431 -20.35 7.29 -1.69
CA LEU A 431 -21.56 8.09 -1.96
C LEU A 431 -22.82 7.35 -1.53
N GLU A 432 -22.99 6.09 -1.95
CA GLU A 432 -24.15 5.25 -1.63
C GLU A 432 -24.24 5.00 -0.11
N PHE A 433 -23.10 4.84 0.57
CA PHE A 433 -23.02 4.75 2.02
C PHE A 433 -23.46 6.04 2.74
N LEU A 434 -23.04 7.22 2.25
CA LEU A 434 -23.51 8.51 2.79
C LEU A 434 -25.02 8.68 2.58
N ASP A 435 -25.49 8.43 1.36
CA ASP A 435 -26.91 8.60 0.98
C ASP A 435 -27.83 7.58 1.70
N SER A 436 -27.32 6.40 2.11
CA SER A 436 -28.09 5.40 2.88
C SER A 436 -28.33 5.76 4.35
N GLY A 437 -27.38 6.45 5.01
CA GLY A 437 -27.47 6.81 6.43
C GLY A 437 -27.60 5.63 7.42
N SER A 438 -27.30 4.39 7.02
CA SER A 438 -27.71 3.17 7.75
C SER A 438 -26.74 2.63 8.81
N ALA A 439 -25.41 2.72 8.62
CA ALA A 439 -24.37 2.27 9.57
C ALA A 439 -23.27 3.31 9.77
N ASP A 440 -22.59 3.39 10.93
CA ASP A 440 -21.63 4.47 11.19
C ASP A 440 -20.26 4.30 10.51
N PHE A 441 -19.96 3.11 9.99
CA PHE A 441 -18.69 2.77 9.35
C PHE A 441 -18.88 2.19 7.93
N LEU A 442 -17.93 2.50 7.05
CA LEU A 442 -17.79 1.88 5.72
C LEU A 442 -16.42 1.20 5.63
N VAL A 443 -16.38 -0.09 5.31
CA VAL A 443 -15.14 -0.82 5.02
C VAL A 443 -14.97 -0.96 3.52
N LEU A 444 -13.95 -0.32 2.96
CA LEU A 444 -13.53 -0.52 1.58
C LEU A 444 -12.73 -1.82 1.47
N LEU A 445 -12.99 -2.59 0.42
CA LEU A 445 -12.31 -3.85 0.09
C LEU A 445 -12.02 -3.90 -1.42
N ASP A 446 -10.87 -4.47 -1.81
CA ASP A 446 -10.62 -4.91 -3.19
C ASP A 446 -11.36 -6.25 -3.47
N ASP A 447 -11.61 -6.57 -4.74
CA ASP A 447 -12.37 -7.76 -5.16
C ASP A 447 -11.56 -9.06 -5.27
N ASP A 448 -10.22 -8.96 -5.35
CA ASP A 448 -9.29 -10.11 -5.41
C ASP A 448 -8.55 -10.39 -4.09
N VAL A 449 -9.14 -9.96 -2.96
CA VAL A 449 -8.67 -10.32 -1.60
C VAL A 449 -9.21 -11.68 -1.15
N ILE A 450 -8.42 -12.40 -0.35
CA ILE A 450 -8.89 -13.47 0.52
C ILE A 450 -9.07 -12.86 1.91
N LEU A 451 -10.26 -13.01 2.48
CA LEU A 451 -10.67 -12.35 3.70
C LEU A 451 -10.42 -13.26 4.91
N GLU A 452 -9.90 -12.69 6.00
CA GLU A 452 -10.13 -13.23 7.34
C GLU A 452 -11.33 -12.47 7.92
N PRO A 453 -12.57 -13.03 7.95
CA PRO A 453 -13.77 -12.29 8.35
C PRO A 453 -13.69 -11.65 9.74
N GLU A 454 -12.97 -12.30 10.66
CA GLU A 454 -12.69 -11.77 11.99
C GLU A 454 -11.88 -10.45 11.93
N ALA A 455 -11.07 -10.22 10.90
CA ALA A 455 -10.35 -8.94 10.71
C ALA A 455 -11.32 -7.77 10.54
N VAL A 456 -12.40 -7.95 9.76
CA VAL A 456 -13.44 -6.92 9.57
C VAL A 456 -14.19 -6.69 10.88
N ARG A 457 -14.59 -7.77 11.57
CA ARG A 457 -15.24 -7.66 12.89
C ARG A 457 -14.36 -6.89 13.88
N ARG A 458 -13.06 -7.20 13.96
CA ARG A 458 -12.08 -6.48 14.80
C ARG A 458 -11.95 -5.01 14.43
N ALA A 459 -11.88 -4.68 13.14
CA ALA A 459 -11.79 -3.29 12.70
C ALA A 459 -13.05 -2.50 13.10
N VAL A 460 -14.25 -3.08 12.93
CA VAL A 460 -15.52 -2.46 13.32
C VAL A 460 -15.63 -2.26 14.83
N VAL A 461 -15.28 -3.27 15.63
CA VAL A 461 -15.32 -3.15 17.10
C VAL A 461 -14.26 -2.16 17.58
N PHE A 462 -13.03 -2.21 17.08
CA PHE A 462 -11.99 -1.23 17.41
C PHE A 462 -12.44 0.20 17.08
N ALA A 463 -13.03 0.43 15.90
CA ALA A 463 -13.57 1.74 15.52
C ALA A 463 -14.72 2.21 16.43
N ALA A 464 -15.59 1.30 16.87
CA ALA A 464 -16.70 1.61 17.78
C ALA A 464 -16.24 2.01 19.20
N TYR A 465 -15.06 1.55 19.64
CA TYR A 465 -14.44 1.91 20.91
C TYR A 465 -13.42 3.06 20.81
N CYS A 466 -13.13 3.57 19.61
CA CYS A 466 -12.22 4.70 19.46
C CYS A 466 -12.80 5.99 20.05
N ASP A 467 -11.99 6.71 20.84
CA ASP A 467 -12.38 7.96 21.50
C ASP A 467 -12.71 9.09 20.49
N GLU A 468 -12.15 8.98 19.28
CA GLU A 468 -12.29 9.91 18.18
C GLU A 468 -12.59 9.15 16.87
N PRO A 469 -13.30 9.77 15.88
CA PRO A 469 -13.50 9.16 14.57
C PRO A 469 -12.15 8.86 13.89
N THR A 470 -11.81 7.57 13.85
CA THR A 470 -10.50 7.04 13.44
C THR A 470 -10.65 6.17 12.21
N ILE A 471 -9.78 6.33 11.22
CA ILE A 471 -9.69 5.44 10.06
C ILE A 471 -8.93 4.19 10.49
N VAL A 472 -9.52 3.01 10.29
CA VAL A 472 -8.94 1.73 10.73
C VAL A 472 -8.55 0.89 9.51
N GLY A 473 -7.25 0.78 9.27
CA GLY A 473 -6.68 0.03 8.17
C GLY A 473 -6.41 -1.43 8.54
N GLY A 474 -6.71 -2.35 7.62
CA GLY A 474 -6.20 -3.72 7.67
C GLY A 474 -4.81 -3.83 7.06
N HIS A 475 -3.96 -4.69 7.61
CA HIS A 475 -2.71 -5.07 6.97
C HIS A 475 -2.93 -5.88 5.69
N MET A 476 -1.90 -5.92 4.84
CA MET A 476 -1.84 -6.81 3.69
C MET A 476 -0.83 -7.94 3.94
N LEU A 477 -1.31 -9.18 3.85
CA LEU A 477 -0.48 -10.38 3.67
C LEU A 477 -0.36 -10.68 2.16
N SER A 478 0.77 -11.22 1.72
CA SER A 478 0.95 -11.60 0.30
C SER A 478 0.16 -12.88 -0.02
N SER A 479 -0.69 -12.86 -1.04
CA SER A 479 -1.37 -14.09 -1.49
C SER A 479 -0.41 -15.11 -2.13
N GLN A 480 0.74 -14.67 -2.65
CA GLN A 480 1.80 -15.54 -3.17
C GLN A 480 2.67 -16.16 -2.07
N TRP A 481 2.86 -15.42 -0.96
CA TRP A 481 3.66 -15.83 0.19
C TRP A 481 2.85 -15.60 1.47
N PRO A 482 1.90 -16.49 1.81
CA PRO A 482 0.80 -16.20 2.74
C PRO A 482 1.18 -15.78 4.17
N THR A 483 2.41 -16.03 4.60
CA THR A 483 2.93 -15.64 5.92
C THR A 483 3.69 -14.31 5.92
N ARG A 484 3.82 -13.65 4.76
CA ARG A 484 4.54 -12.37 4.63
C ARG A 484 3.65 -11.15 4.78
N LEU A 485 3.92 -10.37 5.82
CA LEU A 485 3.34 -9.05 6.08
C LEU A 485 4.05 -7.99 5.23
N HIS A 486 3.31 -7.31 4.34
CA HIS A 486 3.86 -6.27 3.45
C HIS A 486 4.52 -5.12 4.22
N ALA A 487 3.81 -4.57 5.21
CA ALA A 487 4.30 -3.51 6.10
C ALA A 487 3.43 -3.44 7.37
N MET A 488 3.99 -2.97 8.48
CA MET A 488 3.28 -2.72 9.75
C MET A 488 2.50 -1.39 9.79
N ALA A 489 2.88 -0.45 8.93
CA ALA A 489 2.22 0.83 8.67
C ALA A 489 2.91 1.48 7.46
N GLU A 490 2.17 2.31 6.71
CA GLU A 490 2.73 3.10 5.61
C GLU A 490 2.62 4.61 5.87
N ARG A 491 3.59 5.36 5.34
CA ARG A 491 3.71 6.82 5.44
C ARG A 491 4.13 7.43 4.10
N VAL A 492 3.95 8.74 3.95
CA VAL A 492 4.43 9.51 2.81
C VAL A 492 5.67 10.30 3.22
N ASP A 493 6.84 9.99 2.64
CA ASP A 493 8.07 10.78 2.82
C ASP A 493 7.78 12.24 2.40
N PRO A 494 7.80 13.23 3.31
CA PRO A 494 7.42 14.60 2.96
C PRO A 494 8.39 15.27 1.99
N ARG A 495 9.66 14.83 1.96
CA ARG A 495 10.74 15.43 1.14
C ARG A 495 10.66 15.00 -0.31
N ARG A 496 10.53 13.70 -0.54
CA ARG A 496 10.38 13.12 -1.89
C ARG A 496 8.93 13.12 -2.36
N PHE A 497 7.99 13.15 -1.42
CA PHE A 497 6.57 12.90 -1.67
C PHE A 497 6.35 11.55 -2.35
N TRP A 498 6.73 10.47 -1.67
CA TRP A 498 6.54 9.08 -2.10
C TRP A 498 6.13 8.24 -0.90
N TRP A 499 5.21 7.30 -1.09
CA TRP A 499 4.73 6.42 -0.02
C TRP A 499 5.69 5.26 0.24
N GLY A 500 5.51 4.60 1.39
CA GLY A 500 6.10 3.30 1.68
C GLY A 500 5.99 2.95 3.17
N PRO A 501 6.56 1.81 3.59
CA PRO A 501 6.62 1.41 4.99
C PRO A 501 7.26 2.50 5.86
N VAL A 502 6.83 2.59 7.12
CA VAL A 502 7.48 3.46 8.13
C VAL A 502 8.98 3.14 8.26
N ASP A 503 9.34 1.86 8.12
CA ASP A 503 10.72 1.40 8.01
C ASP A 503 10.84 0.37 6.88
N ASP A 504 11.50 0.75 5.79
CA ASP A 504 11.66 -0.08 4.59
C ASP A 504 12.48 -1.36 4.85
N ARG A 505 13.19 -1.45 5.99
CA ARG A 505 13.90 -2.67 6.43
C ARG A 505 12.97 -3.78 6.90
N HIS A 506 11.73 -3.44 7.24
CA HIS A 506 10.72 -4.35 7.80
C HIS A 506 9.63 -4.72 6.77
N ARG A 507 9.84 -4.34 5.50
CA ARG A 507 8.96 -4.70 4.38
C ARG A 507 8.97 -6.21 4.14
N ASN A 508 7.80 -6.78 3.83
CA ASN A 508 7.62 -8.20 3.47
C ASN A 508 8.17 -9.18 4.52
N HIS A 509 7.95 -8.88 5.81
CA HIS A 509 8.40 -9.71 6.93
C HIS A 509 7.66 -11.04 6.99
N ASP A 510 8.40 -12.15 7.05
CA ASP A 510 7.84 -13.50 7.10
C ASP A 510 7.57 -13.95 8.54
N LEU A 511 6.28 -13.93 8.92
CA LEU A 511 5.82 -14.29 10.25
C LEU A 511 5.98 -15.79 10.57
N ALA A 512 6.15 -16.65 9.56
CA ALA A 512 6.47 -18.06 9.77
C ALA A 512 7.97 -18.33 9.95
N GLU A 513 8.86 -17.51 9.36
CA GLU A 513 10.30 -17.58 9.68
C GLU A 513 10.55 -17.02 11.08
N ARG A 514 9.90 -15.88 11.42
CA ARG A 514 10.07 -15.17 12.69
C ARG A 514 8.73 -14.62 13.17
N GLY A 515 8.11 -15.40 14.06
CA GLY A 515 6.86 -15.01 14.73
C GLY A 515 7.01 -13.77 15.62
N LEU A 516 5.90 -13.41 16.29
CA LEU A 516 5.79 -12.18 17.09
C LEU A 516 6.95 -12.07 18.10
N ARG A 517 7.10 -13.10 18.94
CA ARG A 517 8.10 -13.16 20.03
C ARG A 517 9.56 -13.06 19.58
N GLN A 518 9.84 -13.35 18.32
CA GLN A 518 11.19 -13.31 17.75
C GLN A 518 11.51 -11.98 17.05
N THR A 519 10.54 -11.06 17.01
CA THR A 519 10.56 -9.88 16.15
C THR A 519 10.28 -8.60 16.96
N PRO A 520 11.25 -8.10 17.75
CA PRO A 520 11.07 -6.96 18.67
C PRO A 520 10.38 -5.72 18.08
N TRP A 521 10.60 -5.42 16.80
CA TRP A 521 10.03 -4.23 16.17
C TRP A 521 8.51 -4.33 15.90
N LEU A 522 7.91 -5.53 15.90
CA LEU A 522 6.44 -5.71 15.84
C LEU A 522 5.75 -5.26 17.13
N HIS A 523 6.50 -5.15 18.24
CA HIS A 523 5.94 -4.73 19.52
C HIS A 523 5.82 -3.21 19.64
N ARG A 524 6.53 -2.43 18.82
CA ARG A 524 6.44 -0.98 18.86
C ARG A 524 5.20 -0.47 18.11
N ARG A 525 4.41 0.41 18.75
CA ARG A 525 3.30 1.10 18.09
C ARG A 525 3.84 2.06 17.02
N VAL A 526 3.24 2.03 15.84
CA VAL A 526 3.61 2.90 14.71
C VAL A 526 2.37 3.55 14.10
N ASP A 527 2.34 4.88 13.99
CA ASP A 527 1.24 5.58 13.31
C ASP A 527 1.40 5.46 11.78
N ALA A 528 0.29 5.40 11.05
CA ALA A 528 0.26 5.47 9.59
C ALA A 528 -0.14 6.88 9.11
N ASP A 529 0.26 7.28 7.90
CA ASP A 529 -0.35 8.45 7.24
C ASP A 529 -1.65 8.07 6.50
N TYR A 530 -1.72 6.84 6.01
CA TYR A 530 -2.83 6.27 5.25
C TYR A 530 -2.83 4.75 5.39
N ASN A 531 -3.89 4.10 4.91
CA ASN A 531 -3.90 2.66 4.65
C ASN A 531 -4.45 2.42 3.25
N GLY A 532 -3.93 1.41 2.55
CA GLY A 532 -4.49 1.01 1.26
C GLY A 532 -5.92 0.49 1.39
N TRP A 533 -6.70 0.62 0.32
CA TRP A 533 -8.13 0.29 0.28
C TRP A 533 -8.44 -1.18 -0.01
N TRP A 534 -7.42 -2.06 -0.01
CA TRP A 534 -7.58 -3.51 0.08
C TRP A 534 -8.41 -3.93 1.31
N MET A 535 -8.26 -3.18 2.41
CA MET A 535 -9.10 -3.24 3.60
C MET A 535 -8.95 -1.94 4.39
N CYS A 536 -9.94 -1.06 4.35
CA CYS A 536 -9.90 0.22 5.07
C CYS A 536 -11.28 0.66 5.57
N LEU A 537 -11.46 0.71 6.88
CA LEU A 537 -12.66 1.23 7.54
C LEU A 537 -12.56 2.74 7.71
N ILE A 538 -13.58 3.45 7.22
CA ILE A 538 -13.73 4.90 7.28
C ILE A 538 -15.05 5.23 8.00
N PRO A 539 -15.03 6.01 9.09
CA PRO A 539 -16.26 6.49 9.75
C PRO A 539 -17.03 7.49 8.88
N ARG A 540 -18.37 7.47 8.96
CA ARG A 540 -19.25 8.43 8.28
C ARG A 540 -18.82 9.87 8.52
N LEU A 541 -18.57 10.26 9.77
CA LEU A 541 -18.17 11.64 10.10
C LEU A 541 -16.88 12.06 9.38
N VAL A 542 -15.97 11.14 9.08
CA VAL A 542 -14.75 11.46 8.32
C VAL A 542 -15.11 11.76 6.87
N LEU A 543 -15.92 10.93 6.21
CA LEU A 543 -16.39 11.16 4.84
C LEU A 543 -17.20 12.46 4.72
N GLU A 544 -18.11 12.73 5.66
CA GLU A 544 -18.87 13.98 5.73
C GLU A 544 -17.97 15.20 5.93
N ARG A 545 -16.89 15.06 6.72
CA ARG A 545 -15.99 16.17 7.07
C ARG A 545 -14.95 16.48 6.01
N VAL A 546 -14.42 15.46 5.32
CA VAL A 546 -13.30 15.62 4.38
C VAL A 546 -13.66 15.33 2.93
N GLY A 547 -14.84 14.78 2.66
CA GLY A 547 -15.33 14.37 1.34
C GLY A 547 -14.84 12.99 0.90
N LEU A 548 -15.15 12.64 -0.34
CA LEU A 548 -14.94 11.32 -0.95
C LEU A 548 -13.51 11.11 -1.47
N ALA A 549 -13.27 10.03 -2.21
CA ALA A 549 -12.03 9.78 -2.94
C ALA A 549 -11.68 10.93 -3.91
N LEU A 550 -10.38 11.15 -4.14
CA LEU A 550 -9.91 12.09 -5.14
C LEU A 550 -10.19 11.52 -6.56
N PRO A 551 -10.71 12.29 -7.53
CA PRO A 551 -11.02 11.80 -8.88
C PRO A 551 -9.76 11.57 -9.73
N VAL A 552 -9.05 10.47 -9.47
CA VAL A 552 -7.73 10.18 -10.08
C VAL A 552 -7.57 8.82 -10.77
N PHE A 553 -8.68 8.12 -11.04
CA PHE A 553 -8.78 6.79 -11.66
C PHE A 553 -8.17 5.66 -10.82
N LEU A 554 -6.89 5.74 -10.45
CA LEU A 554 -6.24 4.81 -9.52
C LEU A 554 -4.93 5.39 -8.98
N LYS A 555 -4.51 4.92 -7.79
CA LYS A 555 -3.24 5.25 -7.12
C LYS A 555 -3.23 6.67 -6.55
N TRP A 556 -2.71 6.82 -5.33
CA TRP A 556 -2.68 8.06 -4.53
C TRP A 556 -4.03 8.52 -3.99
N ASP A 557 -5.13 7.87 -4.36
CA ASP A 557 -6.47 8.12 -3.82
C ASP A 557 -6.55 7.74 -2.33
N ASP A 558 -6.01 6.59 -1.96
CA ASP A 558 -5.82 6.13 -0.57
C ASP A 558 -4.88 7.04 0.24
N ALA A 559 -3.69 7.33 -0.30
CA ALA A 559 -2.66 8.13 0.36
C ALA A 559 -3.04 9.61 0.50
N GLU A 560 -3.71 10.19 -0.50
CA GLU A 560 -4.24 11.55 -0.41
C GLU A 560 -5.39 11.63 0.60
N PHE A 561 -6.30 10.65 0.62
CA PHE A 561 -7.39 10.60 1.58
C PHE A 561 -6.85 10.56 3.02
N GLY A 562 -5.87 9.70 3.31
CA GLY A 562 -5.22 9.65 4.63
C GLY A 562 -4.55 10.98 5.02
N LEU A 563 -3.80 11.60 4.10
CA LEU A 563 -3.17 12.92 4.33
C LEU A 563 -4.19 14.06 4.48
N ARG A 564 -5.37 13.96 3.86
CA ARG A 564 -6.49 14.90 3.98
C ARG A 564 -7.24 14.71 5.29
N ALA A 565 -7.54 13.48 5.69
CA ALA A 565 -8.10 13.12 6.98
C ALA A 565 -7.20 13.59 8.15
N ARG A 566 -5.90 13.30 8.08
CA ARG A 566 -4.91 13.72 9.09
C ARG A 566 -4.87 15.24 9.29
N ARG A 567 -5.04 16.02 8.22
CA ARG A 567 -5.11 17.49 8.29
C ARG A 567 -6.40 18.02 8.90
N ALA A 568 -7.50 17.27 8.79
CA ALA A 568 -8.76 17.58 9.43
C ALA A 568 -8.81 17.14 10.92
N GLY A 569 -7.77 16.46 11.41
CA GLY A 569 -7.66 15.97 12.79
C GLY A 569 -7.97 14.48 12.96
N HIS A 570 -8.32 13.75 11.89
CA HIS A 570 -8.65 12.33 11.96
C HIS A 570 -7.40 11.45 11.79
N ARG A 571 -7.16 10.55 12.75
CA ARG A 571 -6.03 9.61 12.73
C ARG A 571 -6.30 8.43 11.80
N THR A 572 -5.23 7.86 11.25
CA THR A 572 -5.23 6.55 10.57
C THR A 572 -4.44 5.56 11.39
N VAL A 573 -5.07 4.46 11.78
CA VAL A 573 -4.45 3.35 12.52
C VAL A 573 -4.50 2.10 11.66
N THR A 574 -3.35 1.57 11.25
CA THR A 574 -3.27 0.20 10.74
C THR A 574 -3.30 -0.75 11.94
N LEU A 575 -4.33 -1.60 12.02
CA LEU A 575 -4.64 -2.43 13.19
C LEU A 575 -3.96 -3.81 13.06
N PRO A 576 -3.00 -4.16 13.94
CA PRO A 576 -2.41 -5.50 13.94
C PRO A 576 -3.45 -6.56 14.29
N GLY A 577 -3.31 -7.77 13.74
CA GLY A 577 -4.31 -8.82 13.84
C GLY A 577 -5.57 -8.59 12.99
N ALA A 578 -5.68 -7.49 12.24
CA ALA A 578 -6.62 -7.34 11.14
C ALA A 578 -5.84 -7.35 9.81
N ALA A 579 -6.13 -8.31 8.93
CA ALA A 579 -5.45 -8.43 7.64
C ALA A 579 -6.31 -9.14 6.59
N VAL A 580 -5.98 -8.89 5.32
CA VAL A 580 -6.42 -9.66 4.15
C VAL A 580 -5.19 -10.19 3.41
N TRP A 581 -5.35 -11.29 2.66
CA TRP A 581 -4.35 -11.67 1.66
C TRP A 581 -4.69 -11.04 0.32
N HIS A 582 -3.71 -10.39 -0.29
CA HIS A 582 -3.86 -9.73 -1.58
C HIS A 582 -2.56 -9.87 -2.39
N ALA A 583 -2.65 -9.70 -3.71
CA ALA A 583 -1.52 -9.90 -4.61
C ALA A 583 -0.42 -8.85 -4.36
N ALA A 584 0.75 -9.29 -3.88
CA ALA A 584 1.87 -8.43 -3.55
C ALA A 584 2.39 -7.63 -4.77
N TRP A 585 2.99 -6.47 -4.48
CA TRP A 585 3.49 -5.53 -5.48
C TRP A 585 4.80 -5.97 -6.15
N ASP A 586 5.56 -6.87 -5.54
CA ASP A 586 6.96 -7.16 -5.92
C ASP A 586 7.10 -7.75 -7.34
N ASP A 587 6.10 -8.48 -7.82
CA ASP A 587 6.09 -9.09 -9.17
C ASP A 587 5.48 -8.17 -10.25
N LYS A 588 4.90 -7.03 -9.88
CA LYS A 588 4.16 -6.12 -10.79
C LYS A 588 4.93 -4.80 -10.98
N ASP A 589 5.79 -4.69 -12.01
CA ASP A 589 6.45 -3.41 -12.38
C ASP A 589 5.48 -2.42 -13.06
N ASP A 590 4.54 -1.90 -12.27
CA ASP A 590 3.57 -0.88 -12.66
C ASP A 590 4.21 0.50 -12.96
N SER A 591 5.50 0.65 -12.68
CA SER A 591 6.28 1.89 -12.84
C SER A 591 6.69 2.18 -14.29
N ILE A 592 6.59 1.17 -15.17
CA ILE A 592 6.93 1.23 -16.62
C ILE A 592 5.67 1.36 -17.49
N GLY A 593 4.62 0.61 -17.14
CA GLY A 593 3.44 0.42 -17.98
C GLY A 593 2.55 1.65 -18.11
N TRP A 594 1.31 1.44 -18.54
CA TRP A 594 0.31 2.52 -18.65
C TRP A 594 0.03 3.20 -17.29
N GLN A 595 0.18 2.47 -16.18
CA GLN A 595 0.03 2.98 -14.81
C GLN A 595 1.08 4.06 -14.45
N ALA A 596 2.22 4.12 -15.14
CA ALA A 596 3.26 5.14 -14.92
C ALA A 596 2.76 6.59 -15.11
N TYR A 597 1.71 6.78 -15.94
CA TYR A 597 1.03 8.07 -16.08
C TYR A 597 0.31 8.46 -14.77
N PHE A 598 -0.50 7.56 -14.21
CA PHE A 598 -1.30 7.81 -13.02
C PHE A 598 -0.41 7.98 -11.78
N HIS A 599 0.57 7.10 -11.61
CA HIS A 599 1.62 7.22 -10.58
C HIS A 599 2.29 8.60 -10.55
N GLU A 600 2.63 9.15 -11.72
CA GLU A 600 3.29 10.46 -11.78
C GLU A 600 2.30 11.62 -11.61
N ARG A 601 1.15 11.59 -12.32
CA ARG A 601 0.16 12.67 -12.24
C ARG A 601 -0.32 12.82 -10.80
N ASN A 602 -0.76 11.72 -10.20
CA ASN A 602 -1.47 11.74 -8.93
C ASN A 602 -0.50 12.03 -7.77
N ARG A 603 0.76 11.57 -7.85
CA ARG A 603 1.84 12.01 -6.94
C ARG A 603 2.00 13.51 -6.89
N VAL A 604 2.03 14.17 -8.06
CA VAL A 604 2.21 15.63 -8.10
C VAL A 604 0.95 16.37 -7.65
N VAL A 605 -0.24 15.88 -7.98
CA VAL A 605 -1.51 16.43 -7.45
C VAL A 605 -1.53 16.33 -5.92
N ALA A 606 -1.32 15.14 -5.36
CA ALA A 606 -1.24 14.93 -3.93
C ALA A 606 -0.12 15.77 -3.27
N ALA A 607 1.00 16.01 -3.94
CA ALA A 607 2.06 16.88 -3.44
C ALA A 607 1.70 18.38 -3.47
N LEU A 608 0.99 18.84 -4.51
CA LEU A 608 0.49 20.22 -4.59
C LEU A 608 -0.52 20.49 -3.47
N LEU A 609 -1.41 19.54 -3.22
CA LEU A 609 -2.35 19.55 -2.09
C LEU A 609 -1.61 19.47 -0.73
N HIS A 610 -0.76 18.45 -0.52
CA HIS A 610 -0.31 18.02 0.81
C HIS A 610 1.14 18.35 1.20
N SER A 611 2.06 18.63 0.27
CA SER A 611 3.47 18.82 0.62
C SER A 611 3.69 20.05 1.53
N PRO A 612 4.45 19.90 2.65
CA PRO A 612 4.83 21.02 3.51
C PRO A 612 6.01 21.83 2.94
N HIS A 613 6.65 21.36 1.86
CA HIS A 613 7.86 21.98 1.34
C HIS A 613 7.58 22.94 0.17
N ARG A 614 8.31 24.07 0.18
CA ARG A 614 8.32 25.02 -0.94
C ARG A 614 8.73 24.30 -2.22
N HIS A 615 7.97 24.51 -3.30
CA HIS A 615 8.19 23.89 -4.61
C HIS A 615 8.20 22.34 -4.62
N GLY A 616 7.58 21.69 -3.61
CA GLY A 616 7.51 20.23 -3.51
C GLY A 616 8.79 19.57 -2.98
N GLY A 617 9.76 20.34 -2.47
CA GLY A 617 11.01 19.80 -1.93
C GLY A 617 11.86 19.12 -3.00
N ASP A 618 12.21 17.85 -2.77
CA ASP A 618 13.04 17.06 -3.68
C ASP A 618 12.26 16.46 -4.85
N LEU A 619 10.92 16.46 -4.79
CA LEU A 619 10.02 15.84 -5.76
C LEU A 619 10.37 16.18 -7.21
N VAL A 620 10.45 17.47 -7.58
CA VAL A 620 10.60 17.85 -9.00
C VAL A 620 11.96 17.45 -9.58
N ARG A 621 13.00 17.41 -8.74
CA ARG A 621 14.31 16.86 -9.12
C ARG A 621 14.20 15.36 -9.36
N ASP A 622 13.56 14.63 -8.46
CA ASP A 622 13.44 13.18 -8.53
C ASP A 622 12.58 12.75 -9.74
N LEU A 623 11.51 13.49 -10.08
CA LEU A 623 10.72 13.30 -11.32
C LEU A 623 11.59 13.47 -12.58
N PHE A 624 12.38 14.55 -12.67
CA PHE A 624 13.29 14.77 -13.79
C PHE A 624 14.33 13.65 -13.91
N LEU A 625 14.92 13.21 -12.80
CA LEU A 625 15.87 12.09 -12.77
C LEU A 625 15.21 10.78 -13.19
N HIS A 626 13.97 10.52 -12.79
CA HIS A 626 13.18 9.37 -13.25
C HIS A 626 12.91 9.43 -14.76
N HIS A 627 12.56 10.58 -15.32
CA HIS A 627 12.43 10.74 -16.78
C HIS A 627 13.74 10.35 -17.48
N VAL A 628 14.87 10.91 -17.04
CA VAL A 628 16.18 10.60 -17.62
C VAL A 628 16.53 9.11 -17.47
N LYS A 629 16.22 8.48 -16.33
CA LYS A 629 16.38 7.03 -16.10
C LYS A 629 15.62 6.20 -17.15
N HIS A 630 14.36 6.51 -17.41
CA HIS A 630 13.55 5.81 -18.44
C HIS A 630 14.08 6.07 -19.86
N LEU A 631 14.45 7.32 -20.19
CA LEU A 631 15.00 7.69 -21.51
C LEU A 631 16.34 6.98 -21.79
N VAL A 632 17.22 6.86 -20.79
CA VAL A 632 18.50 6.13 -20.89
C VAL A 632 18.28 4.62 -20.99
N ALA A 633 17.19 4.10 -20.41
CA ALA A 633 16.73 2.72 -20.59
C ALA A 633 15.97 2.47 -21.90
N MET A 634 15.92 3.45 -22.82
CA MET A 634 15.19 3.39 -24.10
C MET A 634 13.67 3.11 -23.94
N ARG A 635 13.11 3.45 -22.77
CA ARG A 635 11.68 3.33 -22.42
C ARG A 635 10.96 4.63 -22.80
N TYR A 636 10.90 4.93 -24.10
CA TYR A 636 10.35 6.19 -24.60
C TYR A 636 8.84 6.30 -24.37
N SER A 637 8.10 5.19 -24.51
CA SER A 637 6.67 5.14 -24.17
C SER A 637 6.42 5.58 -22.72
N THR A 638 7.10 4.99 -21.73
CA THR A 638 7.00 5.36 -20.31
C THR A 638 7.34 6.83 -20.07
N ALA A 639 8.43 7.32 -20.68
CA ALA A 639 8.82 8.72 -20.52
C ALA A 639 7.81 9.69 -21.14
N ALA A 640 7.16 9.31 -22.24
CA ALA A 640 6.11 10.10 -22.88
C ALA A 640 4.83 10.15 -22.03
N LEU A 641 4.46 9.03 -21.41
CA LEU A 641 3.37 8.96 -20.43
C LEU A 641 3.62 9.89 -19.23
N ARG A 642 4.79 9.81 -18.62
CA ARG A 642 5.19 10.67 -17.49
C ARG A 642 5.25 12.16 -17.88
N GLN A 643 5.74 12.50 -19.06
CA GLN A 643 5.66 13.86 -19.59
C GLN A 643 4.23 14.35 -19.85
N ARG A 644 3.32 13.46 -20.25
CA ARG A 644 1.89 13.80 -20.40
C ARG A 644 1.26 14.05 -19.02
N ALA A 645 1.57 13.22 -18.03
CA ALA A 645 1.14 13.41 -16.65
C ALA A 645 1.51 14.81 -16.11
N LEU A 646 2.76 15.24 -16.23
CA LEU A 646 3.15 16.60 -15.82
C LEU A 646 2.46 17.70 -16.64
N ALA A 647 2.23 17.47 -17.94
CA ALA A 647 1.51 18.43 -18.77
C ALA A 647 0.05 18.59 -18.31
N ASP A 648 -0.63 17.50 -17.95
CA ASP A 648 -2.01 17.53 -17.44
C ASP A 648 -2.10 18.22 -16.07
N VAL A 649 -1.13 18.02 -15.17
CA VAL A 649 -1.06 18.76 -13.88
C VAL A 649 -0.85 20.27 -14.09
N LEU A 650 -0.12 20.65 -15.13
CA LEU A 650 0.10 22.05 -15.51
C LEU A 650 -1.11 22.70 -16.21
N GLU A 651 -2.15 21.94 -16.55
CA GLU A 651 -3.44 22.46 -17.04
C GLU A 651 -4.31 22.88 -15.84
N GLY A 652 -4.53 21.98 -14.86
CA GLY A 652 -5.13 22.32 -13.56
C GLY A 652 -6.04 21.25 -12.93
N PRO A 653 -6.63 21.55 -11.76
CA PRO A 653 -7.56 20.66 -11.05
C PRO A 653 -8.85 20.35 -11.83
N GLU A 654 -9.34 21.32 -12.62
CA GLU A 654 -10.70 21.34 -13.18
C GLU A 654 -10.95 20.12 -14.10
N ARG A 655 -9.89 19.57 -14.68
CA ARG A 655 -9.95 18.43 -15.60
C ARG A 655 -9.99 17.06 -14.94
N LEU A 656 -9.82 16.94 -13.62
CA LEU A 656 -9.64 15.64 -12.97
C LEU A 656 -10.85 14.72 -13.16
N HIS A 657 -12.05 15.25 -12.90
CA HIS A 657 -13.32 14.56 -13.17
C HIS A 657 -13.51 14.27 -14.67
N ASP A 658 -13.23 15.23 -15.55
CA ASP A 658 -13.47 15.17 -17.01
C ASP A 658 -12.71 14.08 -17.76
N VAL A 659 -11.65 13.52 -17.17
CA VAL A 659 -10.77 12.56 -17.84
C VAL A 659 -10.80 11.17 -17.21
N LEU A 660 -11.76 10.87 -16.32
CA LEU A 660 -11.84 9.56 -15.66
C LEU A 660 -12.17 8.43 -16.65
N ASP A 661 -13.25 8.56 -17.40
CA ASP A 661 -13.74 7.58 -18.38
C ASP A 661 -12.80 7.44 -19.61
N THR A 662 -12.30 8.55 -20.12
CA THR A 662 -11.48 8.61 -21.33
C THR A 662 -9.97 8.53 -21.06
N GLY A 663 -9.53 8.69 -19.80
CA GLY A 663 -8.12 8.80 -19.44
C GLY A 663 -7.30 7.57 -19.80
N LEU A 664 -7.79 6.38 -19.44
CA LEU A 664 -7.10 5.11 -19.72
C LEU A 664 -6.92 4.87 -21.22
N SER A 665 -7.97 5.13 -22.03
CA SER A 665 -7.89 4.94 -23.48
C SER A 665 -6.91 5.94 -24.13
N ARG A 666 -6.88 7.19 -23.64
CA ARG A 666 -5.90 8.21 -24.08
C ARG A 666 -4.46 7.82 -23.71
N VAL A 667 -4.25 7.28 -22.52
CA VAL A 667 -2.94 6.79 -22.05
C VAL A 667 -2.47 5.59 -22.88
N ARG A 668 -3.33 4.59 -23.10
CA ARG A 668 -3.02 3.42 -23.95
C ARG A 668 -2.67 3.83 -25.39
N ARG A 669 -3.44 4.75 -25.99
CA ARG A 669 -3.18 5.30 -27.34
C ARG A 669 -1.88 6.08 -27.44
N LEU A 670 -1.51 6.84 -26.41
CA LEU A 670 -0.21 7.52 -26.35
C LEU A 670 0.94 6.52 -26.18
N ARG A 671 0.75 5.44 -25.43
CA ARG A 671 1.75 4.38 -25.28
C ARG A 671 2.00 3.66 -26.61
N SER A 672 0.94 3.29 -27.34
CA SER A 672 1.03 2.52 -28.60
C SER A 672 1.65 3.28 -29.77
N SER A 673 1.85 4.60 -29.67
CA SER A 673 2.59 5.36 -30.71
C SER A 673 4.12 5.25 -30.60
N TYR A 674 4.64 4.43 -29.69
CA TYR A 674 6.08 4.26 -29.44
C TYR A 674 6.52 2.81 -29.67
N PRO A 675 7.68 2.55 -30.32
CA PRO A 675 8.09 1.18 -30.63
C PRO A 675 8.48 0.32 -29.42
N ASP A 676 8.81 0.92 -28.27
CA ASP A 676 9.07 0.17 -27.03
C ASP A 676 7.77 -0.29 -26.32
N ALA A 677 6.60 0.00 -26.89
CA ALA A 677 5.31 -0.53 -26.48
C ALA A 677 4.79 -1.67 -27.38
N ASP A 678 5.50 -2.01 -28.45
CA ASP A 678 5.18 -3.13 -29.33
C ASP A 678 5.68 -4.43 -28.69
N VAL A 679 4.75 -5.27 -28.22
CA VAL A 679 5.02 -6.48 -27.44
C VAL A 679 4.72 -7.70 -28.29
N HIS A 680 5.71 -8.58 -28.42
CA HIS A 680 5.61 -9.85 -29.15
C HIS A 680 5.72 -11.00 -28.15
N PRO A 681 4.93 -12.09 -28.30
CA PRO A 681 4.86 -13.17 -27.31
C PRO A 681 6.18 -13.94 -27.20
N HIS A 682 6.99 -13.99 -28.26
CA HIS A 682 8.22 -14.77 -28.28
C HIS A 682 9.44 -13.93 -28.69
N ALA A 683 10.56 -14.20 -28.03
CA ALA A 683 11.85 -13.59 -28.37
C ALA A 683 12.29 -13.87 -29.82
N GLY A 684 11.80 -14.96 -30.43
CA GLY A 684 12.07 -15.35 -31.81
C GLY A 684 11.33 -14.53 -32.86
N ASP A 685 10.33 -13.73 -32.45
CA ASP A 685 9.58 -12.84 -33.35
C ASP A 685 10.42 -11.61 -33.76
N PHE A 686 11.52 -11.37 -33.03
CA PHE A 686 12.52 -10.34 -33.34
C PHE A 686 13.71 -10.87 -34.14
N PRO A 687 14.41 -10.02 -34.92
CA PRO A 687 15.63 -10.43 -35.62
C PRO A 687 16.69 -11.01 -34.66
N PRO A 688 17.50 -11.99 -35.10
CA PRO A 688 18.43 -12.69 -34.22
C PRO A 688 19.45 -11.75 -33.57
N VAL A 689 19.65 -11.90 -32.26
CA VAL A 689 20.55 -11.07 -31.46
C VAL A 689 22.00 -11.20 -31.93
N ARG A 690 22.72 -10.07 -32.00
CA ARG A 690 24.13 -10.04 -32.45
C ARG A 690 25.08 -10.78 -31.50
N SER A 691 24.71 -10.97 -30.23
CA SER A 691 25.48 -11.75 -29.27
C SER A 691 24.56 -12.44 -28.26
N ALA A 692 24.59 -13.77 -28.22
CA ALA A 692 23.86 -14.56 -27.23
C ALA A 692 24.41 -14.39 -25.80
N THR A 693 25.70 -14.06 -25.67
CA THR A 693 26.38 -13.80 -24.40
C THR A 693 26.56 -12.29 -24.22
N GLY A 694 25.51 -11.64 -23.69
CA GLY A 694 25.52 -10.20 -23.38
C GLY A 694 26.80 -9.81 -22.66
N ARG A 695 27.70 -9.12 -23.37
CA ARG A 695 29.07 -8.84 -22.92
C ARG A 695 28.98 -7.99 -21.65
N ALA A 696 29.14 -8.62 -20.49
CA ALA A 696 29.02 -7.98 -19.18
C ALA A 696 29.80 -6.66 -19.22
N ALA A 697 29.09 -5.55 -19.02
CA ALA A 697 29.65 -4.23 -19.23
C ALA A 697 30.88 -4.07 -18.34
N ARG A 698 32.08 -4.10 -18.95
CA ARG A 698 33.34 -3.89 -18.22
C ARG A 698 33.18 -2.59 -17.47
N SER A 699 33.26 -2.64 -16.15
CA SER A 699 33.24 -1.43 -15.32
C SER A 699 34.36 -0.53 -15.82
N ALA A 700 33.99 0.54 -16.52
CA ALA A 700 34.97 1.49 -17.00
C ALA A 700 35.64 2.11 -15.78
N ARG A 701 36.96 2.26 -15.81
CA ARG A 701 37.75 2.83 -14.71
C ARG A 701 37.19 4.22 -14.39
N GLY A 702 36.47 4.31 -13.27
CA GLY A 702 35.63 5.45 -12.88
C GLY A 702 34.49 5.00 -11.96
N GLY A 703 34.14 5.82 -10.97
CA GLY A 703 33.04 5.52 -10.05
C GLY A 703 31.67 5.48 -10.74
N MET A 704 30.68 4.87 -10.08
CA MET A 704 29.31 4.67 -10.60
C MET A 704 28.73 5.91 -11.30
N TRP A 705 28.85 7.08 -10.68
CA TRP A 705 28.40 8.37 -11.21
C TRP A 705 29.09 8.80 -12.51
N GLY A 706 30.39 8.57 -12.64
CA GLY A 706 31.15 8.89 -13.86
C GLY A 706 30.77 8.00 -15.04
N ASN A 707 30.45 6.73 -14.77
CA ASN A 707 29.97 5.80 -15.79
C ASN A 707 28.52 6.08 -16.18
N ALA A 708 27.66 6.48 -15.23
CA ALA A 708 26.32 6.97 -15.52
C ALA A 708 26.35 8.23 -16.41
N ALA A 709 27.17 9.23 -16.06
CA ALA A 709 27.31 10.47 -16.84
C ALA A 709 27.81 10.21 -18.28
N ARG A 710 28.83 9.35 -18.45
CA ARG A 710 29.28 8.90 -19.78
C ARG A 710 28.17 8.15 -20.55
N GLY A 711 27.37 7.35 -19.85
CA GLY A 711 26.19 6.67 -20.37
C GLY A 711 25.12 7.61 -20.91
N VAL A 712 24.79 8.66 -20.15
CA VAL A 712 23.88 9.73 -20.58
C VAL A 712 24.46 10.48 -21.78
N PHE A 713 25.75 10.83 -21.75
CA PHE A 713 26.40 11.52 -22.88
C PHE A 713 26.37 10.68 -24.17
N ARG A 714 26.57 9.36 -24.09
CA ARG A 714 26.45 8.45 -25.23
C ARG A 714 25.08 8.53 -25.91
N GLN A 715 24.00 8.80 -25.18
CA GLN A 715 22.65 8.90 -25.78
C GLN A 715 22.58 10.03 -26.83
N PHE A 716 23.43 11.06 -26.71
CA PHE A 716 23.58 12.15 -27.68
C PHE A 716 24.53 11.84 -28.86
N LEU A 717 25.17 10.67 -28.90
CA LEU A 717 25.91 10.19 -30.07
C LEU A 717 24.96 9.46 -31.04
N PRO A 718 25.27 9.33 -32.35
CA PRO A 718 24.49 8.48 -33.24
C PRO A 718 24.43 7.02 -32.74
N PRO A 719 23.30 6.30 -32.89
CA PRO A 719 23.27 4.85 -32.77
C PRO A 719 23.94 4.18 -33.97
N SER A 720 24.49 2.99 -33.76
CA SER A 720 25.00 2.14 -34.83
C SER A 720 23.86 1.70 -35.75
N ARG A 721 24.07 1.77 -37.09
CA ARG A 721 23.04 1.40 -38.08
C ARG A 721 22.56 -0.04 -37.90
N GLU A 722 23.48 -0.95 -37.59
CA GLU A 722 23.19 -2.36 -37.31
C GLU A 722 22.21 -2.55 -36.14
N ALA A 723 22.31 -1.76 -35.07
CA ALA A 723 21.44 -1.88 -33.90
C ALA A 723 19.98 -1.49 -34.20
N GLY A 724 19.74 -0.72 -35.27
CA GLY A 724 18.39 -0.46 -35.77
C GLY A 724 17.78 -1.62 -36.57
N ALA A 725 18.61 -2.52 -37.10
CA ALA A 725 18.21 -3.65 -37.92
C ALA A 725 18.23 -5.00 -37.16
N ARG A 726 19.10 -5.16 -36.17
CA ARG A 726 19.18 -6.35 -35.30
C ARG A 726 19.44 -5.93 -33.85
N PRO A 727 18.74 -6.53 -32.86
CA PRO A 727 19.00 -6.27 -31.45
C PRO A 727 20.42 -6.70 -31.04
N GLN A 728 21.05 -5.93 -30.16
CA GLN A 728 22.41 -6.25 -29.70
C GLN A 728 22.44 -7.34 -28.64
N VAL A 729 21.36 -7.47 -27.86
CA VAL A 729 21.23 -8.35 -26.70
C VAL A 729 19.74 -8.64 -26.43
N LEU A 730 19.46 -9.79 -25.83
CA LEU A 730 18.19 -10.07 -25.15
C LEU A 730 18.43 -10.02 -23.64
N LEU A 731 17.54 -9.35 -22.90
CA LEU A 731 17.58 -9.23 -21.45
C LEU A 731 16.30 -9.78 -20.84
N ARG A 732 16.44 -10.62 -19.81
CA ARG A 732 15.32 -11.01 -18.94
C ARG A 732 14.86 -9.82 -18.09
N HIS A 733 13.64 -9.87 -17.55
CA HIS A 733 13.05 -8.72 -16.85
C HIS A 733 13.98 -8.16 -15.75
N GLY A 734 14.44 -9.03 -14.82
CA GLY A 734 15.35 -8.66 -13.74
C GLY A 734 16.75 -8.21 -14.20
N GLU A 735 17.14 -8.46 -15.45
CA GLU A 735 18.39 -7.94 -16.03
C GLU A 735 18.24 -6.56 -16.67
N ALA A 736 17.02 -6.16 -17.04
CA ALA A 736 16.72 -4.99 -17.87
C ALA A 736 16.79 -3.64 -17.11
N HIS A 737 17.70 -3.52 -16.15
CA HIS A 737 17.94 -2.31 -15.38
C HIS A 737 18.63 -1.22 -16.23
N TRP A 738 18.34 0.06 -15.94
CA TRP A 738 18.86 1.21 -16.70
C TRP A 738 20.41 1.24 -16.75
N SER A 739 21.07 0.79 -15.69
CA SER A 739 22.55 0.72 -15.63
C SER A 739 23.15 -0.28 -16.62
N ARG A 740 22.39 -1.29 -17.05
CA ARG A 740 22.79 -2.25 -18.09
C ARG A 740 22.35 -1.74 -19.47
N LEU A 741 21.13 -1.24 -19.60
CA LEU A 741 20.57 -0.72 -20.87
C LEU A 741 21.36 0.48 -21.44
N LEU A 742 21.94 1.35 -20.61
CA LEU A 742 22.79 2.47 -21.07
C LEU A 742 24.01 2.05 -21.92
N HIS A 743 24.39 0.77 -21.86
CA HIS A 743 25.49 0.20 -22.62
C HIS A 743 25.08 -0.33 -24.01
N TYR A 744 23.80 -0.25 -24.39
CA TYR A 744 23.29 -0.74 -25.68
C TYR A 744 22.66 0.39 -26.51
N ASP A 745 22.67 0.23 -27.83
CA ASP A 745 21.91 1.01 -28.79
C ASP A 745 20.54 0.36 -29.07
N SER A 746 20.40 -0.95 -28.84
CA SER A 746 19.11 -1.64 -28.85
C SER A 746 19.17 -2.97 -28.09
N ALA A 747 18.04 -3.37 -27.50
CA ALA A 747 17.89 -4.61 -26.74
C ALA A 747 16.45 -5.13 -26.84
N VAL A 748 16.28 -6.46 -26.92
CA VAL A 748 14.97 -7.09 -26.65
C VAL A 748 14.86 -7.29 -25.15
N VAL A 749 13.74 -6.88 -24.57
CA VAL A 749 13.50 -6.90 -23.12
C VAL A 749 12.22 -7.65 -22.81
N GLU A 750 12.31 -8.64 -21.93
CA GLU A 750 11.18 -9.35 -21.35
C GLU A 750 10.39 -8.45 -20.37
N LEU A 751 9.06 -8.49 -20.45
CA LEU A 751 8.17 -7.75 -19.57
C LEU A 751 8.03 -8.42 -18.18
N ALA A 752 7.69 -7.62 -17.16
CA ALA A 752 7.59 -8.08 -15.76
C ALA A 752 6.50 -9.12 -15.54
N ASP A 753 5.36 -8.93 -16.22
CA ASP A 753 4.18 -9.80 -16.20
C ASP A 753 4.35 -11.09 -17.01
N GLY A 754 5.52 -11.31 -17.62
CA GLY A 754 5.78 -12.44 -18.51
C GLY A 754 4.98 -12.42 -19.82
N ALA A 755 4.24 -11.34 -20.11
CA ALA A 755 3.32 -11.27 -21.27
C ALA A 755 4.03 -11.24 -22.64
N GLY A 756 5.36 -11.08 -22.65
CA GLY A 756 6.17 -11.17 -23.86
C GLY A 756 7.44 -10.32 -23.78
N PHE A 757 7.86 -9.87 -24.95
CA PHE A 757 9.12 -9.16 -25.18
C PHE A 757 8.88 -7.89 -26.00
N ALA A 758 9.60 -6.81 -25.69
CA ALA A 758 9.58 -5.54 -26.44
C ALA A 758 10.97 -5.14 -26.94
N TRP A 759 11.06 -4.55 -28.14
CA TRP A 759 12.33 -4.11 -28.72
C TRP A 759 12.65 -2.64 -28.42
N HIS A 760 13.42 -2.44 -27.36
CA HIS A 760 13.95 -1.15 -26.96
C HIS A 760 15.03 -0.69 -27.95
N ARG A 761 14.89 0.51 -28.51
CA ARG A 761 15.82 1.08 -29.52
C ARG A 761 16.17 2.52 -29.18
N ARG A 762 17.46 2.88 -29.31
CA ARG A 762 17.99 4.21 -29.02
C ARG A 762 17.80 5.15 -30.21
N ASP A 763 17.04 6.22 -30.03
CA ASP A 763 16.95 7.33 -30.98
C ASP A 763 17.53 8.62 -30.36
N ARG A 764 18.56 9.16 -30.99
CA ARG A 764 19.27 10.37 -30.57
C ARG A 764 18.40 11.63 -30.61
N ARG A 765 17.58 11.78 -31.66
CA ARG A 765 16.70 12.95 -31.86
C ARG A 765 15.60 12.92 -30.82
N GLU A 766 14.99 11.75 -30.63
CA GLU A 766 13.91 11.54 -29.68
C GLU A 766 14.39 11.71 -28.23
N PHE A 767 15.50 11.08 -27.86
CA PHE A 767 16.13 11.27 -26.56
C PHE A 767 16.40 12.75 -26.26
N ALA A 768 17.02 13.48 -27.19
CA ALA A 768 17.31 14.90 -27.00
C ALA A 768 16.05 15.78 -26.91
N ARG A 769 15.02 15.48 -27.72
CA ARG A 769 13.70 16.14 -27.68
C ARG A 769 13.02 15.91 -26.33
N MET A 770 13.01 14.68 -25.85
CA MET A 770 12.36 14.29 -24.60
C MET A 770 13.11 14.81 -23.38
N VAL A 771 14.45 14.76 -23.32
CA VAL A 771 15.21 15.37 -22.21
C VAL A 771 14.92 16.87 -22.11
N ARG A 772 14.92 17.59 -23.23
CA ARG A 772 14.54 19.02 -23.27
C ARG A 772 13.11 19.25 -22.76
N ARG A 773 12.15 18.46 -23.23
CA ARG A 773 10.75 18.55 -22.79
C ARG A 773 10.58 18.28 -21.29
N SER A 774 11.25 17.25 -20.75
CA SER A 774 11.28 16.98 -19.30
C SER A 774 11.85 18.18 -18.53
N ALA A 775 12.97 18.75 -18.97
CA ALA A 775 13.56 19.93 -18.32
C ALA A 775 12.60 21.14 -18.37
N THR A 776 11.94 21.39 -19.51
CA THR A 776 10.94 22.45 -19.65
C THR A 776 9.74 22.25 -18.73
N LEU A 777 9.19 21.03 -18.66
CA LEU A 777 8.06 20.71 -17.79
C LEU A 777 8.43 20.84 -16.30
N SER A 778 9.60 20.32 -15.89
CA SER A 778 10.10 20.43 -14.51
C SER A 778 10.36 21.89 -14.11
N ALA A 779 11.00 22.69 -14.98
CA ALA A 779 11.22 24.12 -14.73
C ALA A 779 9.91 24.90 -14.67
N ARG A 780 8.94 24.57 -15.53
CA ARG A 780 7.59 25.16 -15.51
C ARG A 780 6.86 24.80 -14.20
N LEU A 781 6.92 23.54 -13.77
CA LEU A 781 6.32 23.06 -12.52
C LEU A 781 6.91 23.77 -11.30
N VAL A 782 8.23 23.91 -11.18
CA VAL A 782 8.87 24.68 -10.07
C VAL A 782 8.38 26.13 -10.06
N ARG A 783 8.36 26.78 -11.23
CA ARG A 783 7.94 28.18 -11.38
C ARG A 783 6.47 28.41 -11.04
N GLU A 784 5.59 27.53 -11.51
CA GLU A 784 4.14 27.66 -11.35
C GLU A 784 3.62 26.98 -10.07
N TRP A 785 4.48 26.26 -9.32
CA TRP A 785 4.11 25.52 -8.10
C TRP A 785 3.25 26.31 -7.11
N PRO A 786 3.57 27.57 -6.72
CA PRO A 786 2.76 28.27 -5.73
C PRO A 786 1.32 28.49 -6.21
N ARG A 787 1.15 28.94 -7.46
CA ARG A 787 -0.15 29.15 -8.11
C ARG A 787 -0.90 27.84 -8.34
N LEU A 788 -0.20 26.77 -8.69
CA LEU A 788 -0.82 25.45 -8.86
C LEU A 788 -1.28 24.89 -7.52
N ALA A 789 -0.45 24.95 -6.48
CA ALA A 789 -0.82 24.49 -5.14
C ALA A 789 -2.02 25.27 -4.60
N GLU A 790 -2.07 26.59 -4.83
CA GLU A 790 -3.23 27.43 -4.53
C GLU A 790 -4.50 26.97 -5.28
N ARG A 791 -4.45 26.84 -6.61
CA ARG A 791 -5.59 26.34 -7.42
C ARG A 791 -6.08 24.97 -6.96
N TYR A 792 -5.17 23.99 -6.85
CA TYR A 792 -5.54 22.63 -6.45
C TYR A 792 -6.17 22.58 -5.05
N ARG A 793 -5.69 23.41 -4.10
CA ARG A 793 -6.26 23.48 -2.74
C ARG A 793 -7.60 24.21 -2.70
N ALA A 794 -7.78 25.25 -3.54
CA ALA A 794 -9.05 25.96 -3.65
C ALA A 794 -10.16 25.04 -4.19
N GLU A 795 -9.87 24.26 -5.23
CA GLU A 795 -10.81 23.31 -5.83
C GLU A 795 -10.95 21.99 -5.06
N GLN A 796 -10.08 21.70 -4.06
CA GLN A 796 -10.05 20.39 -3.38
C GLN A 796 -11.40 20.01 -2.79
N ALA A 797 -12.12 20.96 -2.17
CA ALA A 797 -13.41 20.71 -1.55
C ALA A 797 -14.49 20.28 -2.55
N GLU A 798 -14.50 20.86 -3.75
CA GLU A 798 -15.46 20.52 -4.81
C GLU A 798 -15.08 19.23 -5.54
N LEU A 799 -13.79 19.05 -5.84
CA LEU A 799 -13.27 17.83 -6.47
C LEU A 799 -13.65 16.54 -5.73
N VAL A 800 -13.74 16.62 -4.39
CA VAL A 800 -14.03 15.48 -3.51
C VAL A 800 -15.43 15.55 -2.91
N SER A 801 -16.27 16.52 -3.31
CA SER A 801 -17.62 16.62 -2.79
C SER A 801 -18.49 15.46 -3.30
N PRO A 802 -19.51 15.03 -2.53
CA PRO A 802 -20.54 14.11 -3.04
C PRO A 802 -21.21 14.63 -4.31
N GLU A 803 -21.35 15.95 -4.44
CA GLU A 803 -22.02 16.61 -5.57
C GLU A 803 -21.18 16.56 -6.85
N GLY A 804 -19.88 16.89 -6.78
CA GLY A 804 -18.96 16.76 -7.91
C GLY A 804 -18.85 15.32 -8.42
N TRP A 805 -18.91 14.33 -7.51
CA TRP A 805 -19.00 12.92 -7.89
C TRP A 805 -20.35 12.54 -8.51
N ARG A 806 -21.49 13.00 -7.99
CA ARG A 806 -22.81 12.81 -8.63
C ARG A 806 -22.82 13.35 -10.05
N GLN A 807 -22.31 14.56 -10.28
CA GLN A 807 -22.20 15.16 -11.62
C GLN A 807 -21.34 14.31 -12.56
N THR A 808 -20.22 13.76 -12.07
CA THR A 808 -19.40 12.81 -12.83
C THR A 808 -20.16 11.53 -13.16
N PHE A 809 -20.83 10.88 -12.21
CA PHE A 809 -21.60 9.66 -12.43
C PHE A 809 -22.76 9.90 -13.41
N GLU A 810 -23.49 11.00 -13.27
CA GLU A 810 -24.57 11.38 -14.20
C GLU A 810 -24.05 11.65 -15.61
N ARG A 811 -22.99 12.46 -15.76
CA ARG A 811 -22.39 12.76 -17.07
C ARG A 811 -21.91 11.48 -17.74
N VAL A 812 -21.20 10.62 -17.01
CA VAL A 812 -20.70 9.35 -17.53
C VAL A 812 -21.85 8.44 -17.93
N ARG A 813 -22.92 8.33 -17.13
CA ARG A 813 -24.14 7.60 -17.48
C ARG A 813 -24.81 8.14 -18.73
N ARG A 814 -24.90 9.46 -18.91
CA ARG A 814 -25.46 10.10 -20.13
C ARG A 814 -24.57 9.91 -21.37
N SER A 815 -23.25 9.88 -21.20
CA SER A 815 -22.30 9.60 -22.29
C SER A 815 -22.26 8.12 -22.70
N HIS A 816 -22.77 7.22 -21.86
CA HIS A 816 -22.74 5.76 -22.06
C HIS A 816 -24.15 5.11 -22.09
N GLY A 817 -25.23 5.89 -22.22
CA GLY A 817 -26.61 5.41 -22.36
C GLY A 817 -27.39 6.31 -23.33
N HIS A 818 -28.42 5.83 -24.05
CA HIS A 818 -29.26 4.66 -23.83
C HIS A 818 -29.47 3.82 -25.11
N GLU A 819 -29.57 2.49 -24.96
CA GLU A 819 -30.89 1.87 -24.75
C GLU A 819 -30.96 1.35 -23.30
#